data_AF-A0A497JEQ9-F1
#
_entry.id   AF-A0A497JEQ9-F1
#
_cell.length_a   1.000
_cell.length_b   1.000
_cell.length_c   1.000
_cell.angle_alpha   90.00
_cell.angle_beta   90.00
_cell.angle_gamma   90.00
#
_symmetry.space_group_name_H-M   'P 1'
#
loop_
_entity.id
_entity.type
_entity.pdbx_description
1 polymer ?
#
loop_
_entity_poly.entity_id
_entity_poly.type
_entity_poly.pdbx_seq_one_letter_code
_entity_poly.pdbx_strand_id
1 'polypeptide(L)'
;MKVINWLNLRPTDKDLEEVLAGIEGVIHLRTILQRLVKVTLSQYPWDDREDLVEVFDSSHSYEKDDWVALPKRDKQGLRPDSWRIAKVKRVEDTGNPVQGPFRVVWVESEGKERLLACNIPTGSPFPLQFPPEDEEEWDMLASNLVDAYGLQVEKALLQAIDDDRLDLVVLLDKALPGEQLIRFSEDELRAIEEAFSVEREGRLYTTTQEILDFLREKGWPREVSDEIARFSIEDYLQQSDTYVSLGFSRWIPRDRFAEIDRAIAKRPKVPVIPSKVAQEQGIDDSPDFGDYDEVELDEEGQKELREMGEEESETEPKQTFISLEEWRRRAPTRPVKLPTITYQNIIEGFLLLTSGLSKCFPPVSNKTLVNIQIIDGDPLPFTVDWEEGLVKALDKEAFRLKFLEKGIPAGTYLWLERISDTEYRLKPKPLSRPRREKCKLAWIEDGELKFAIEEIELRYESNPALFKAELRFQDLEALFREAEELGWSIFDAMWYTFPELAKLDPEGRVHHTELFNAVFFRYRMCSPRSVQTELYRRPCFVPLGNGYWKFEPSRGVKPKQVEKKTSRRKPSLEELVTRRPKKRSYHPKKQRLARHEVICSEDALWSEVGKLVGRELKTLDEGKPFRVLKVDDSKVEIFITHTGKPRKIQRNEIQDSWDRLIQKGELSLSDIRQEGYSEYSPTYVAAILVALPGVTYVTNPIRLSYHRPKAPDIGIRDIIYPVPFANASLSPEVREGLSKRLGPIRRGFEFIFWYPSTPKGLDEYLQQYIADKDANRFVTPREVVDLMVNLAQPKPGERVADICCGTGIFLVKALRFVKEVYGEDAGLELYGADIYDKAVEASRLNLLANGARNFTVIQADSLQEQEDIFDQKYDLILGNPPFGGGQCKQFIYRWVNLLRDGGRMVVNVSEGVLANTGQADRELRHWLVKNFEIKAVVSLPRPYDPQLYGTKSNVLFLRKVKPKQGIKTLLIQIENYAQIDSVLDICKKGGNGDERV
;
A
#
# COMPACT_ATOMS: atom_id res chain seq x y z
N MET A 1 -19.45 48.74 -8.73
CA MET A 1 -18.53 48.39 -9.85
C MET A 1 -18.08 46.95 -9.64
N LYS A 2 -17.79 46.17 -10.68
CA LYS A 2 -17.45 44.74 -10.57
C LYS A 2 -16.10 44.40 -11.18
N VAL A 3 -15.45 43.36 -10.65
CA VAL A 3 -14.21 42.75 -11.18
C VAL A 3 -14.31 41.23 -11.11
N ILE A 4 -13.46 40.52 -11.87
CA ILE A 4 -13.39 39.06 -11.87
C ILE A 4 -12.95 38.54 -10.49
N ASN A 5 -13.69 37.55 -9.98
CA ASN A 5 -13.38 36.84 -8.76
C ASN A 5 -12.40 35.69 -9.04
N TRP A 6 -11.11 36.00 -9.11
CA TRP A 6 -10.05 35.01 -9.39
C TRP A 6 -9.97 33.83 -8.39
N LEU A 7 -10.63 33.89 -7.22
CA LEU A 7 -10.76 32.74 -6.31
C LEU A 7 -11.86 31.74 -6.72
N ASN A 8 -12.76 32.14 -7.61
CA ASN A 8 -13.92 31.38 -8.10
C ASN A 8 -14.16 31.72 -9.58
N LEU A 9 -13.10 31.69 -10.38
CA LEU A 9 -13.13 31.93 -11.83
C LEU A 9 -14.07 30.91 -12.51
N ARG A 10 -14.91 31.38 -13.44
CA ARG A 10 -15.77 30.54 -14.29
C ARG A 10 -15.54 30.95 -15.75
N PRO A 11 -14.58 30.31 -16.46
CA PRO A 11 -14.38 30.55 -17.88
C PRO A 11 -15.69 30.35 -18.64
N THR A 12 -16.09 31.37 -19.38
CA THR A 12 -17.17 31.32 -20.37
C THR A 12 -16.72 30.52 -21.59
N ASP A 13 -17.65 30.02 -22.40
CA ASP A 13 -17.27 29.24 -23.59
C ASP A 13 -16.41 30.07 -24.56
N LYS A 14 -16.64 31.38 -24.65
CA LYS A 14 -15.79 32.31 -25.41
C LYS A 14 -14.36 32.43 -24.86
N ASP A 15 -14.18 32.38 -23.54
CA ASP A 15 -12.83 32.34 -22.94
C ASP A 15 -12.08 31.07 -23.35
N LEU A 16 -12.79 29.95 -23.48
CA LEU A 16 -12.27 28.63 -23.81
C LEU A 16 -12.01 28.45 -25.32
N GLU A 17 -12.82 29.06 -26.18
CA GLU A 17 -12.56 29.15 -27.63
C GLU A 17 -11.31 29.98 -27.93
N GLU A 18 -11.18 31.17 -27.32
CA GLU A 18 -10.04 32.07 -27.57
C GLU A 18 -8.73 31.59 -26.90
N VAL A 19 -8.77 30.83 -25.79
CA VAL A 19 -7.53 30.42 -25.09
C VAL A 19 -6.64 29.49 -25.93
N LEU A 20 -7.21 28.60 -26.75
CA LEU A 20 -6.45 27.69 -27.61
C LEU A 20 -6.13 28.23 -29.00
N ALA A 21 -6.79 29.32 -29.43
CA ALA A 21 -6.68 29.84 -30.79
C ALA A 21 -5.23 30.11 -31.23
N GLY A 22 -4.76 29.38 -32.25
CA GLY A 22 -3.40 29.51 -32.77
C GLY A 22 -2.29 28.98 -31.84
N ILE A 23 -2.59 28.03 -30.95
CA ILE A 23 -1.55 27.20 -30.31
C ILE A 23 -1.23 26.04 -31.26
N GLU A 24 0.01 26.01 -31.77
CA GLU A 24 0.54 24.86 -32.52
C GLU A 24 1.63 24.17 -31.68
N GLY A 25 1.50 22.84 -31.49
CA GLY A 25 2.46 22.03 -30.75
C GLY A 25 2.30 22.08 -29.22
N VAL A 26 3.29 21.51 -28.54
CA VAL A 26 3.29 21.35 -27.08
C VAL A 26 3.69 22.66 -26.42
N ILE A 27 2.87 23.16 -25.51
CA ILE A 27 3.07 24.44 -24.82
C ILE A 27 3.17 24.23 -23.30
N HIS A 28 3.89 25.11 -22.60
CA HIS A 28 4.00 25.05 -21.14
C HIS A 28 2.68 25.51 -20.48
N LEU A 29 2.18 24.77 -19.49
CA LEU A 29 0.88 24.97 -18.85
C LEU A 29 0.71 26.41 -18.32
N ARG A 30 1.73 26.97 -17.66
CA ARG A 30 1.76 28.38 -17.22
C ARG A 30 1.39 29.38 -18.33
N THR A 31 1.80 29.13 -19.57
CA THR A 31 1.50 29.99 -20.72
C THR A 31 0.03 29.91 -21.12
N ILE A 32 -0.62 28.73 -20.99
CA ILE A 32 -2.08 28.62 -21.13
C ILE A 32 -2.79 29.37 -19.99
N LEU A 33 -2.31 29.27 -18.74
CA LEU A 33 -2.89 30.05 -17.63
C LEU A 33 -2.80 31.56 -17.88
N GLN A 34 -1.66 32.03 -18.41
CA GLN A 34 -1.47 33.44 -18.79
C GLN A 34 -2.38 33.83 -19.97
N ARG A 35 -2.54 32.98 -20.99
CA ARG A 35 -3.50 33.19 -22.09
C ARG A 35 -4.94 33.25 -21.59
N LEU A 36 -5.35 32.34 -20.70
CA LEU A 36 -6.70 32.31 -20.13
C LEU A 36 -6.99 33.61 -19.40
N VAL A 37 -6.06 34.10 -18.58
CA VAL A 37 -6.19 35.40 -17.91
C VAL A 37 -6.27 36.56 -18.91
N LYS A 38 -5.38 36.62 -19.91
CA LYS A 38 -5.35 37.69 -20.94
C LYS A 38 -6.66 37.74 -21.74
N VAL A 39 -7.21 36.57 -22.10
CA VAL A 39 -8.53 36.42 -22.76
C VAL A 39 -9.67 36.82 -21.83
N THR A 40 -9.75 36.29 -20.60
CA THR A 40 -10.84 36.65 -19.68
C THR A 40 -10.88 38.15 -19.36
N LEU A 41 -9.71 38.80 -19.34
CA LEU A 41 -9.60 40.25 -19.21
C LEU A 41 -9.99 41.01 -20.50
N SER A 42 -9.74 40.47 -21.70
CA SER A 42 -10.08 41.13 -22.98
C SER A 42 -11.58 41.19 -23.25
N GLN A 43 -12.38 40.32 -22.62
CA GLN A 43 -13.85 40.32 -22.68
C GLN A 43 -14.53 41.46 -21.87
N TYR A 44 -13.86 42.60 -21.69
CA TYR A 44 -14.40 43.76 -20.99
C TYR A 44 -15.20 44.68 -21.93
N PRO A 45 -16.37 45.21 -21.53
CA PRO A 45 -17.01 45.07 -20.21
C PRO A 45 -17.65 43.70 -19.98
N TRP A 46 -17.50 43.18 -18.77
CA TRP A 46 -17.87 41.82 -18.37
C TRP A 46 -19.37 41.64 -18.05
N ASP A 47 -20.27 42.31 -18.76
CA ASP A 47 -21.61 42.62 -18.25
C ASP A 47 -22.50 41.38 -17.95
N ASP A 48 -22.25 40.23 -18.59
CA ASP A 48 -23.02 38.98 -18.45
C ASP A 48 -22.29 37.85 -17.66
N ARG A 49 -21.29 38.17 -16.82
CA ARG A 49 -20.48 37.15 -16.09
C ARG A 49 -20.98 36.81 -14.67
N GLU A 50 -21.04 35.51 -14.36
CA GLU A 50 -21.36 34.99 -13.01
C GLU A 50 -20.19 35.07 -12.00
N ASP A 51 -18.95 35.00 -12.48
CA ASP A 51 -17.73 35.00 -11.64
C ASP A 51 -17.30 36.42 -11.23
N LEU A 52 -18.22 37.38 -11.22
CA LEU A 52 -17.95 38.75 -10.79
C LEU A 52 -18.18 38.94 -9.30
N VAL A 53 -17.32 39.77 -8.72
CA VAL A 53 -17.44 40.28 -7.34
C VAL A 53 -17.53 41.81 -7.37
N GLU A 54 -18.26 42.38 -6.41
CA GLU A 54 -18.36 43.83 -6.29
C GLU A 54 -17.09 44.41 -5.66
N VAL A 55 -16.58 45.49 -6.25
CA VAL A 55 -15.56 46.35 -5.63
C VAL A 55 -16.16 46.96 -4.37
N PHE A 56 -15.43 46.88 -3.25
CA PHE A 56 -15.87 47.47 -1.98
C PHE A 56 -16.06 48.99 -2.13
N ASP A 57 -17.30 49.43 -1.89
CA ASP A 57 -17.73 50.81 -1.91
C ASP A 57 -18.25 51.19 -0.53
N SER A 58 -17.61 52.20 0.08
CA SER A 58 -18.01 52.73 1.38
C SER A 58 -19.45 53.29 1.43
N SER A 59 -20.08 53.57 0.30
CA SER A 59 -21.49 54.01 0.24
C SER A 59 -22.50 52.86 0.34
N HIS A 60 -22.12 51.64 -0.03
CA HIS A 60 -23.03 50.50 -0.10
C HIS A 60 -23.18 49.81 1.27
N SER A 61 -24.24 49.02 1.43
CA SER A 61 -24.41 48.11 2.55
C SER A 61 -24.02 46.70 2.13
N TYR A 62 -23.40 45.95 3.04
CA TYR A 62 -23.01 44.55 2.86
C TYR A 62 -23.61 43.71 3.97
N GLU A 63 -23.80 42.41 3.72
CA GLU A 63 -24.28 41.44 4.70
C GLU A 63 -23.26 40.34 4.96
N LYS A 64 -23.55 39.52 5.97
CA LYS A 64 -22.68 38.38 6.31
C LYS A 64 -22.62 37.37 5.15
N ASP A 65 -21.42 36.83 4.93
CA ASP A 65 -21.08 35.85 3.91
C ASP A 65 -21.07 36.38 2.45
N ASP A 66 -21.23 37.69 2.24
CA ASP A 66 -20.93 38.38 0.98
C ASP A 66 -19.45 38.27 0.59
N TRP A 67 -19.16 38.40 -0.71
CA TRP A 67 -17.80 38.54 -1.26
C TRP A 67 -17.58 39.96 -1.77
N VAL A 68 -16.41 40.54 -1.50
CA VAL A 68 -16.01 41.88 -1.94
C VAL A 68 -14.56 41.92 -2.43
N ALA A 69 -14.29 42.74 -3.45
CA ALA A 69 -12.94 43.04 -3.92
C ALA A 69 -12.37 44.30 -3.22
N LEU A 70 -11.26 44.14 -2.50
CA LEU A 70 -10.64 45.20 -1.71
C LEU A 70 -9.46 45.85 -2.47
N PRO A 71 -9.41 47.19 -2.57
CA PRO A 71 -8.35 47.89 -3.31
C PRO A 71 -6.96 47.70 -2.66
N LYS A 72 -5.97 47.41 -3.51
CA LYS A 72 -4.58 47.11 -3.17
C LYS A 72 -3.68 48.03 -3.99
N ARG A 73 -3.65 49.33 -3.62
CA ARG A 73 -2.88 50.38 -4.32
C ARG A 73 -1.45 49.92 -4.64
N ASP A 74 -1.08 50.06 -5.90
CA ASP A 74 0.29 49.90 -6.40
C ASP A 74 0.88 51.27 -6.79
N LYS A 75 1.81 51.31 -7.77
CA LYS A 75 2.44 52.55 -8.27
C LYS A 75 1.81 53.11 -9.54
N GLN A 76 1.01 52.31 -10.26
CA GLN A 76 0.39 52.62 -11.55
C GLN A 76 -1.09 53.01 -11.38
N GLY A 77 -1.78 52.53 -10.34
CA GLY A 77 -3.12 53.00 -9.97
C GLY A 77 -3.96 51.95 -9.25
N LEU A 78 -5.10 51.61 -9.86
CA LEU A 78 -5.94 50.46 -9.54
C LEU A 78 -6.36 49.76 -10.84
N ARG A 79 -5.73 48.62 -11.12
CA ARG A 79 -5.90 47.69 -12.25
C ARG A 79 -6.59 46.41 -11.77
N PRO A 80 -6.99 45.44 -12.64
CA PRO A 80 -7.71 44.24 -12.20
C PRO A 80 -6.94 43.27 -11.29
N ASP A 81 -5.61 43.37 -11.19
CA ASP A 81 -4.75 42.65 -10.23
C ASP A 81 -4.53 43.43 -8.93
N SER A 82 -4.76 44.74 -8.92
CA SER A 82 -4.74 45.64 -7.75
C SER A 82 -5.91 45.43 -6.78
N TRP A 83 -6.47 44.21 -6.70
CA TRP A 83 -7.55 43.84 -5.78
C TRP A 83 -7.21 42.57 -4.99
N ARG A 84 -7.73 42.48 -3.76
CA ARG A 84 -7.78 41.24 -2.98
C ARG A 84 -9.23 40.82 -2.80
N ILE A 85 -9.56 39.61 -3.18
CA ILE A 85 -10.87 39.02 -2.88
C ILE A 85 -10.95 38.78 -1.36
N ALA A 86 -12.08 39.14 -0.75
CA ALA A 86 -12.33 38.98 0.68
C ALA A 86 -13.78 38.56 0.95
N LYS A 87 -14.02 37.84 2.04
CA LYS A 87 -15.37 37.41 2.46
C LYS A 87 -15.80 38.12 3.74
N VAL A 88 -17.04 38.60 3.78
CA VAL A 88 -17.63 39.23 4.97
C VAL A 88 -17.95 38.17 6.04
N LYS A 89 -17.35 38.29 7.22
CA LYS A 89 -17.54 37.41 8.38
C LYS A 89 -18.63 37.91 9.33
N ARG A 90 -18.74 39.23 9.48
CA ARG A 90 -19.63 39.93 10.39
C ARG A 90 -19.89 41.34 9.88
N VAL A 91 -21.07 41.88 10.20
CA VAL A 91 -21.41 43.30 10.04
C VAL A 91 -22.04 43.78 11.34
N GLU A 92 -21.69 44.98 11.80
CA GLU A 92 -22.27 45.61 13.00
C GLU A 92 -22.62 47.07 12.72
N ASP A 93 -23.81 47.49 13.16
CA ASP A 93 -24.28 48.87 13.03
C ASP A 93 -23.63 49.76 14.09
N THR A 94 -23.21 50.96 13.71
CA THR A 94 -22.52 51.91 14.58
C THR A 94 -22.75 53.36 14.14
N GLY A 95 -22.05 54.32 14.74
CA GLY A 95 -22.09 55.72 14.33
C GLY A 95 -21.14 56.60 15.12
N ASN A 96 -20.88 57.81 14.62
CA ASN A 96 -20.15 58.83 15.36
C ASN A 96 -20.74 60.25 15.11
N PRO A 97 -20.53 61.22 16.01
CA PRO A 97 -21.15 62.55 15.90
C PRO A 97 -20.74 63.40 14.68
N VAL A 98 -19.66 63.04 13.98
CA VAL A 98 -19.15 63.76 12.81
C VAL A 98 -19.71 63.18 11.51
N GLN A 99 -19.95 61.87 11.49
CA GLN A 99 -20.18 61.09 10.26
C GLN A 99 -21.57 60.44 10.20
N GLY A 100 -22.34 60.50 11.28
CA GLY A 100 -23.67 59.88 11.38
C GLY A 100 -23.61 58.37 11.67
N PRO A 101 -24.70 57.63 11.41
CA PRO A 101 -24.71 56.18 11.46
C PRO A 101 -23.97 55.59 10.24
N PHE A 102 -23.24 54.49 10.46
CA PHE A 102 -22.56 53.72 9.41
C PHE A 102 -22.42 52.26 9.88
N ARG A 103 -22.06 51.32 9.00
CA ARG A 103 -21.83 49.91 9.37
C ARG A 103 -20.35 49.59 9.34
N VAL A 104 -19.88 48.75 10.26
CA VAL A 104 -18.54 48.17 10.21
C VAL A 104 -18.64 46.74 9.68
N VAL A 105 -17.77 46.41 8.74
CA VAL A 105 -17.72 45.13 8.03
C VAL A 105 -16.39 44.45 8.38
N TRP A 106 -16.47 43.23 8.91
CA TRP A 106 -15.30 42.37 9.12
C TRP A 106 -15.11 41.51 7.89
N VAL A 107 -13.98 41.68 7.20
CA VAL A 107 -13.64 40.95 5.99
C VAL A 107 -12.39 40.10 6.19
N GLU A 108 -12.45 38.82 5.84
CA GLU A 108 -11.30 37.92 5.83
C GLU A 108 -10.71 37.84 4.43
N SER A 109 -9.38 38.00 4.33
CA SER A 109 -8.61 37.76 3.11
C SER A 109 -7.21 37.30 3.50
N GLU A 110 -6.63 36.33 2.78
CA GLU A 110 -5.30 35.76 3.05
C GLU A 110 -5.11 35.26 4.50
N GLY A 111 -6.19 34.76 5.14
CA GLY A 111 -6.17 34.33 6.55
C GLY A 111 -6.03 35.46 7.57
N LYS A 112 -6.36 36.70 7.18
CA LYS A 112 -6.31 37.89 8.04
C LYS A 112 -7.64 38.63 7.98
N GLU A 113 -8.19 38.96 9.14
CA GLU A 113 -9.34 39.85 9.25
C GLU A 113 -8.92 41.32 9.07
N ARG A 114 -9.83 42.11 8.50
CA ARG A 114 -9.76 43.57 8.42
C ARG A 114 -11.13 44.16 8.75
N LEU A 115 -11.14 45.36 9.30
CA LEU A 115 -12.35 46.14 9.52
C LEU A 115 -12.44 47.23 8.45
N LEU A 116 -13.62 47.39 7.86
CA LEU A 116 -13.96 48.44 6.89
C LEU A 116 -15.24 49.14 7.33
N ALA A 117 -15.44 50.38 6.91
CA ALA A 117 -16.66 51.14 7.19
C ALA A 117 -17.46 51.34 5.89
N CYS A 118 -18.75 51.00 5.91
CA CYS A 118 -19.67 51.12 4.78
C CYS A 118 -21.00 51.79 5.18
N ASN A 119 -21.93 51.91 4.24
CA ASN A 119 -23.17 52.68 4.37
C ASN A 119 -22.95 54.18 4.68
N ILE A 120 -21.89 54.77 4.13
CA ILE A 120 -21.48 56.19 4.28
C ILE A 120 -21.96 56.98 3.05
N PRO A 121 -22.94 57.90 3.15
CA PRO A 121 -23.56 58.54 1.97
C PRO A 121 -22.65 59.40 1.10
N THR A 122 -21.47 59.81 1.60
CA THR A 122 -20.43 60.53 0.83
C THR A 122 -19.30 59.63 0.36
N GLY A 123 -19.47 58.30 0.46
CA GLY A 123 -18.56 57.32 -0.10
C GLY A 123 -18.67 57.27 -1.62
N SER A 124 -17.56 56.93 -2.28
CA SER A 124 -17.51 56.65 -3.71
C SER A 124 -16.71 55.37 -3.96
N PRO A 125 -17.02 54.59 -4.99
CA PRO A 125 -16.16 53.49 -5.42
C PRO A 125 -14.88 54.07 -6.04
N PHE A 126 -13.77 53.34 -5.92
CA PHE A 126 -12.56 53.71 -6.65
C PHE A 126 -12.73 53.42 -8.15
N PRO A 127 -12.36 54.36 -9.05
CA PRO A 127 -12.35 54.08 -10.48
C PRO A 127 -11.24 53.08 -10.83
N LEU A 128 -11.58 52.10 -11.68
CA LEU A 128 -10.63 51.18 -12.29
C LEU A 128 -9.96 51.85 -13.49
N GLN A 129 -8.66 51.66 -13.65
CA GLN A 129 -7.92 52.02 -14.87
C GLN A 129 -7.75 50.76 -15.72
N PHE A 130 -8.63 50.58 -16.69
CA PHE A 130 -8.72 49.42 -17.58
C PHE A 130 -9.55 49.76 -18.83
N PRO A 131 -9.27 49.19 -20.03
CA PRO A 131 -8.16 48.29 -20.37
C PRO A 131 -6.76 48.97 -20.35
N PRO A 132 -5.67 48.19 -20.34
CA PRO A 132 -4.31 48.68 -20.61
C PRO A 132 -4.17 49.24 -22.04
N GLU A 133 -3.25 50.18 -22.22
CA GLU A 133 -3.02 50.87 -23.51
C GLU A 133 -2.08 50.10 -24.45
N ASP A 134 -1.20 49.23 -23.93
CA ASP A 134 -0.22 48.46 -24.70
C ASP A 134 -0.10 46.98 -24.25
N GLU A 135 0.51 46.15 -25.11
CA GLU A 135 0.62 44.71 -24.92
C GLU A 135 1.62 44.28 -23.82
N GLU A 136 2.63 45.09 -23.50
CA GLU A 136 3.58 44.78 -22.42
C GLU A 136 2.86 44.87 -21.06
N GLU A 137 1.94 45.84 -20.91
CA GLU A 137 1.06 45.90 -19.74
C GLU A 137 0.06 44.75 -19.66
N TRP A 138 -0.45 44.23 -20.80
CA TRP A 138 -1.34 43.05 -20.81
C TRP A 138 -0.62 41.78 -20.32
N ASP A 139 0.60 41.54 -20.79
CA ASP A 139 1.37 40.34 -20.41
C ASP A 139 1.89 40.42 -18.96
N MET A 140 2.25 41.62 -18.50
CA MET A 140 2.57 41.89 -17.09
C MET A 140 1.37 41.62 -16.18
N LEU A 141 0.18 42.13 -16.54
CA LEU A 141 -1.07 41.91 -15.82
C LEU A 141 -1.44 40.42 -15.77
N ALA A 142 -1.28 39.70 -16.88
CA ALA A 142 -1.51 38.26 -16.94
C ALA A 142 -0.54 37.46 -16.04
N SER A 143 0.76 37.81 -16.02
CA SER A 143 1.70 37.15 -15.11
C SER A 143 1.40 37.46 -13.64
N ASN A 144 1.13 38.72 -13.28
CA ASN A 144 0.79 39.10 -11.89
C ASN A 144 -0.38 38.28 -11.33
N LEU A 145 -1.40 38.05 -12.16
CA LEU A 145 -2.59 37.28 -11.78
C LEU A 145 -2.31 35.77 -11.70
N VAL A 146 -1.50 35.21 -12.59
CA VAL A 146 -1.06 33.80 -12.49
C VAL A 146 -0.13 33.59 -11.29
N ASP A 147 0.71 34.55 -10.93
CA ASP A 147 1.55 34.48 -9.72
C ASP A 147 0.75 34.69 -8.42
N ALA A 148 -0.42 35.34 -8.47
CA ALA A 148 -1.30 35.56 -7.31
C ALA A 148 -2.40 34.49 -7.14
N TYR A 149 -2.94 33.97 -8.24
CA TYR A 149 -4.14 33.12 -8.29
C TYR A 149 -3.99 31.88 -9.20
N GLY A 150 -2.77 31.55 -9.65
CA GLY A 150 -2.51 30.52 -10.67
C GLY A 150 -3.13 29.16 -10.35
N LEU A 151 -3.12 28.72 -9.09
CA LEU A 151 -3.73 27.46 -8.66
C LEU A 151 -5.27 27.47 -8.80
N GLN A 152 -5.93 28.62 -8.68
CA GLN A 152 -7.37 28.77 -8.90
C GLN A 152 -7.69 28.88 -10.39
N VAL A 153 -6.85 29.54 -11.19
CA VAL A 153 -6.94 29.58 -12.66
C VAL A 153 -6.73 28.18 -13.26
N GLU A 154 -5.73 27.45 -12.77
CA GLU A 154 -5.42 26.07 -13.15
C GLU A 154 -6.56 25.12 -12.79
N LYS A 155 -7.13 25.24 -11.58
CA LYS A 155 -8.32 24.48 -11.21
C LYS A 155 -9.51 24.77 -12.12
N ALA A 156 -9.73 26.03 -12.53
CA ALA A 156 -10.81 26.41 -13.43
C ALA A 156 -10.59 25.89 -14.86
N LEU A 157 -9.34 25.86 -15.33
CA LEU A 157 -8.94 25.23 -16.60
C LEU A 157 -9.18 23.72 -16.57
N LEU A 158 -8.73 23.03 -15.51
CA LEU A 158 -8.93 21.58 -15.34
C LEU A 158 -10.41 21.21 -15.23
N GLN A 159 -11.22 21.98 -14.49
CA GLN A 159 -12.67 21.77 -14.45
C GLN A 159 -13.31 21.93 -15.84
N ALA A 160 -12.85 22.86 -16.67
CA ALA A 160 -13.35 23.01 -18.03
C ALA A 160 -12.97 21.83 -18.96
N ILE A 161 -11.88 21.12 -18.67
CA ILE A 161 -11.51 19.87 -19.35
C ILE A 161 -12.41 18.72 -18.83
N ASP A 162 -12.54 18.58 -17.50
CA ASP A 162 -13.39 17.57 -16.86
C ASP A 162 -14.89 17.69 -17.23
N ASP A 163 -15.35 18.91 -17.55
CA ASP A 163 -16.72 19.23 -17.99
C ASP A 163 -16.95 19.05 -19.52
N ASP A 164 -15.98 18.49 -20.27
CA ASP A 164 -15.97 18.41 -21.75
C ASP A 164 -16.11 19.77 -22.49
N ARG A 165 -15.75 20.89 -21.83
CA ARG A 165 -15.85 22.26 -22.38
C ARG A 165 -14.55 22.78 -23.02
N LEU A 166 -13.43 22.08 -22.85
CA LEU A 166 -12.13 22.45 -23.39
C LEU A 166 -11.34 21.20 -23.83
N ASP A 167 -11.12 21.03 -25.14
CA ASP A 167 -10.31 19.94 -25.69
C ASP A 167 -8.80 20.23 -25.52
N LEU A 168 -8.31 20.08 -24.29
CA LEU A 168 -6.93 20.33 -23.91
C LEU A 168 -6.39 19.17 -23.05
N VAL A 169 -5.29 18.56 -23.49
CA VAL A 169 -4.60 17.49 -22.77
C VAL A 169 -3.47 18.10 -21.97
N VAL A 170 -3.35 17.76 -20.67
CA VAL A 170 -2.35 18.33 -19.75
C VAL A 170 -1.52 17.22 -19.12
N LEU A 171 -0.19 17.31 -19.25
CA LEU A 171 0.78 16.38 -18.67
C LEU A 171 1.85 17.17 -17.91
N LEU A 172 1.84 17.07 -16.57
CA LEU A 172 2.74 17.77 -15.66
C LEU A 172 2.76 19.29 -15.89
N ASP A 173 3.84 19.84 -16.45
CA ASP A 173 4.07 21.25 -16.74
C ASP A 173 3.73 21.64 -18.19
N LYS A 174 3.21 20.70 -19.00
CA LYS A 174 2.96 20.84 -20.43
C LYS A 174 1.50 20.57 -20.79
N ALA A 175 1.07 21.09 -21.93
CA ALA A 175 -0.23 20.83 -22.50
C ALA A 175 -0.20 20.83 -24.05
N LEU A 176 -1.22 20.23 -24.65
CA LEU A 176 -1.41 20.10 -26.10
C LEU A 176 -2.92 20.11 -26.43
N PRO A 177 -3.41 20.93 -27.39
CA PRO A 177 -4.80 20.85 -27.84
C PRO A 177 -5.15 19.44 -28.32
N GLY A 178 -6.31 18.91 -27.94
CA GLY A 178 -6.65 17.49 -28.15
C GLY A 178 -6.80 17.12 -29.63
N GLU A 179 -7.18 18.05 -30.49
CA GLU A 179 -7.15 17.92 -31.96
C GLU A 179 -5.76 17.57 -32.52
N GLN A 180 -4.68 17.95 -31.80
CA GLN A 180 -3.29 17.70 -32.18
C GLN A 180 -2.71 16.45 -31.48
N LEU A 181 -3.44 15.87 -30.51
CA LEU A 181 -3.03 14.66 -29.81
C LEU A 181 -3.12 13.44 -30.73
N ILE A 182 -2.03 12.69 -30.86
CA ILE A 182 -1.97 11.51 -31.71
C ILE A 182 -2.73 10.36 -31.06
N ARG A 183 -3.93 10.09 -31.56
CA ARG A 183 -4.65 8.83 -31.29
C ARG A 183 -4.04 7.71 -32.13
N PHE A 184 -3.45 6.72 -31.46
CA PHE A 184 -2.79 5.56 -32.07
C PHE A 184 -3.80 4.45 -32.42
N SER A 185 -3.58 3.78 -33.55
CA SER A 185 -4.28 2.56 -33.98
C SER A 185 -3.73 1.30 -33.29
N GLU A 186 -4.45 0.18 -33.34
CA GLU A 186 -4.02 -1.07 -32.69
C GLU A 186 -2.60 -1.52 -33.08
N ASP A 187 -2.19 -1.36 -34.34
CA ASP A 187 -0.86 -1.76 -34.80
C ASP A 187 0.24 -0.79 -34.36
N GLU A 188 -0.07 0.50 -34.23
CA GLU A 188 0.83 1.48 -33.62
C GLU A 188 0.98 1.21 -32.11
N LEU A 189 -0.10 0.82 -31.42
CA LEU A 189 -0.05 0.42 -30.01
C LEU A 189 0.75 -0.87 -29.80
N ARG A 190 0.60 -1.87 -30.67
CA ARG A 190 1.45 -3.08 -30.67
C ARG A 190 2.92 -2.73 -30.86
N ALA A 191 3.25 -1.77 -31.73
CA ALA A 191 4.62 -1.31 -31.91
C ALA A 191 5.18 -0.56 -30.67
N ILE A 192 4.33 0.16 -29.91
CA ILE A 192 4.69 0.71 -28.60
C ILE A 192 4.95 -0.43 -27.58
N GLU A 193 4.10 -1.46 -27.51
CA GLU A 193 4.31 -2.64 -26.65
C GLU A 193 5.61 -3.40 -27.00
N GLU A 194 5.94 -3.54 -28.29
CA GLU A 194 7.19 -4.14 -28.75
C GLU A 194 8.44 -3.36 -28.31
N ALA A 195 8.39 -2.02 -28.22
CA ALA A 195 9.53 -1.19 -27.81
C ALA A 195 10.01 -1.49 -26.37
N PHE A 196 9.11 -1.94 -25.49
CA PHE A 196 9.44 -2.41 -24.14
C PHE A 196 10.05 -3.83 -24.09
N SER A 197 9.89 -4.60 -25.16
CA SER A 197 10.43 -5.97 -25.30
C SER A 197 11.89 -6.01 -25.78
N VAL A 198 12.45 -4.87 -26.22
CA VAL A 198 13.86 -4.75 -26.62
C VAL A 198 14.77 -4.87 -25.39
N GLU A 199 15.66 -5.87 -25.38
CA GLU A 199 16.67 -6.06 -24.33
C GLU A 199 17.64 -4.87 -24.28
N ARG A 200 17.85 -4.32 -23.08
CA ARG A 200 18.72 -3.18 -22.79
C ARG A 200 19.72 -3.57 -21.71
N GLU A 201 21.01 -3.38 -21.95
CA GLU A 201 22.04 -3.70 -20.95
C GLU A 201 21.92 -2.77 -19.73
N GLY A 202 21.73 -3.36 -18.54
CA GLY A 202 21.76 -2.62 -17.26
C GLY A 202 20.68 -1.53 -17.09
N ARG A 203 19.56 -1.56 -17.84
CA ARG A 203 18.44 -0.64 -17.66
C ARG A 203 17.11 -1.37 -17.52
N LEU A 204 16.34 -0.97 -16.51
CA LEU A 204 15.04 -1.57 -16.18
C LEU A 204 13.85 -0.92 -16.90
N TYR A 205 14.04 0.27 -17.47
CA TYR A 205 13.02 1.11 -18.10
C TYR A 205 13.31 1.33 -19.59
N THR A 206 12.30 1.86 -20.27
CA THR A 206 12.34 2.40 -21.65
C THR A 206 12.07 3.91 -21.58
N THR A 207 12.71 4.71 -22.44
CA THR A 207 12.40 6.16 -22.52
C THR A 207 11.36 6.46 -23.60
N THR A 208 10.59 7.55 -23.46
CA THR A 208 9.66 8.02 -24.50
C THR A 208 10.38 8.27 -25.84
N GLN A 209 11.63 8.73 -25.79
CA GLN A 209 12.46 8.89 -27.00
C GLN A 209 12.75 7.54 -27.66
N GLU A 210 13.19 6.52 -26.91
CA GLU A 210 13.42 5.17 -27.45
C GLU A 210 12.17 4.54 -28.06
N ILE A 211 10.96 4.84 -27.54
CA ILE A 211 9.69 4.38 -28.14
C ILE A 211 9.45 5.07 -29.48
N LEU A 212 9.66 6.39 -29.54
CA LEU A 212 9.55 7.16 -30.79
C LEU A 212 10.57 6.67 -31.82
N ASP A 213 11.84 6.49 -31.43
CA ASP A 213 12.91 6.01 -32.30
C ASP A 213 12.55 4.62 -32.86
N PHE A 214 12.08 3.69 -32.01
CA PHE A 214 11.61 2.36 -32.43
C PHE A 214 10.40 2.43 -33.38
N LEU A 215 9.45 3.34 -33.16
CA LEU A 215 8.34 3.58 -34.09
C LEU A 215 8.88 4.08 -35.45
N ARG A 216 9.82 5.03 -35.47
CA ARG A 216 10.45 5.51 -36.72
C ARG A 216 11.17 4.37 -37.44
N GLU A 217 11.93 3.52 -36.75
CA GLU A 217 12.58 2.32 -37.31
C GLU A 217 11.56 1.31 -37.90
N LYS A 218 10.38 1.18 -37.29
CA LYS A 218 9.26 0.37 -37.80
C LYS A 218 8.53 1.00 -38.98
N GLY A 219 8.96 2.16 -39.46
CA GLY A 219 8.36 2.85 -40.60
C GLY A 219 7.10 3.64 -40.26
N TRP A 220 6.95 4.11 -39.01
CA TRP A 220 5.79 4.86 -38.54
C TRP A 220 5.55 6.13 -39.40
N PRO A 221 4.44 6.20 -40.17
CA PRO A 221 4.37 7.07 -41.35
C PRO A 221 3.88 8.51 -41.05
N ARG A 222 3.79 8.91 -39.78
CA ARG A 222 3.23 10.22 -39.41
C ARG A 222 4.29 11.33 -39.50
N GLU A 223 4.09 12.28 -40.40
CA GLU A 223 4.85 13.54 -40.47
C GLU A 223 4.39 14.50 -39.36
N VAL A 224 4.83 14.21 -38.14
CA VAL A 224 4.56 14.96 -36.91
C VAL A 224 5.87 15.34 -36.23
N SER A 225 5.88 16.45 -35.49
CA SER A 225 7.04 16.86 -34.69
C SER A 225 7.28 15.89 -33.53
N ASP A 226 8.55 15.70 -33.17
CA ASP A 226 8.92 14.76 -32.11
C ASP A 226 8.45 15.22 -30.71
N GLU A 227 8.06 16.48 -30.54
CA GLU A 227 7.42 16.98 -29.30
C GLU A 227 5.97 16.52 -29.20
N ILE A 228 5.16 16.70 -30.25
CA ILE A 228 3.78 16.20 -30.30
C ILE A 228 3.77 14.67 -30.19
N ALA A 229 4.71 13.99 -30.88
CA ALA A 229 4.83 12.54 -30.81
C ALA A 229 5.16 12.04 -29.39
N ARG A 230 6.18 12.61 -28.73
CA ARG A 230 6.53 12.22 -27.35
C ARG A 230 5.43 12.54 -26.35
N PHE A 231 4.79 13.70 -26.45
CA PHE A 231 3.66 14.07 -25.59
C PHE A 231 2.50 13.07 -25.75
N SER A 232 2.17 12.68 -26.99
CA SER A 232 1.09 11.71 -27.26
C SER A 232 1.43 10.30 -26.75
N ILE A 233 2.69 9.88 -26.88
CA ILE A 233 3.17 8.61 -26.28
C ILE A 233 3.04 8.68 -24.75
N GLU A 234 3.42 9.79 -24.11
CA GLU A 234 3.34 9.97 -22.66
C GLU A 234 1.89 10.00 -22.16
N ASP A 235 0.96 10.63 -22.90
CA ASP A 235 -0.47 10.60 -22.59
C ASP A 235 -1.04 9.17 -22.60
N TYR A 236 -0.79 8.43 -23.68
CA TYR A 236 -1.22 7.03 -23.79
C TYR A 236 -0.63 6.15 -22.67
N LEU A 237 0.66 6.30 -22.36
CA LEU A 237 1.31 5.51 -21.30
C LEU A 237 0.84 5.92 -19.90
N GLN A 238 0.42 7.17 -19.69
CA GLN A 238 -0.13 7.65 -18.41
C GLN A 238 -1.57 7.18 -18.19
N GLN A 239 -2.40 7.15 -19.24
CA GLN A 239 -3.77 6.62 -19.19
C GLN A 239 -3.83 5.09 -19.11
N SER A 240 -2.73 4.39 -19.39
CA SER A 240 -2.69 2.93 -19.49
C SER A 240 -2.33 2.22 -18.18
N ASP A 241 -3.25 1.38 -17.69
CA ASP A 241 -3.00 0.44 -16.58
C ASP A 241 -1.84 -0.53 -16.84
N THR A 242 -1.39 -0.70 -18.09
CA THR A 242 -0.26 -1.59 -18.43
C THR A 242 1.09 -1.04 -17.96
N TYR A 243 1.22 0.28 -17.77
CA TYR A 243 2.53 0.93 -17.55
C TYR A 243 2.62 1.69 -16.23
N VAL A 244 3.85 2.04 -15.85
CA VAL A 244 4.20 2.86 -14.69
C VAL A 244 5.25 3.90 -15.12
N SER A 245 4.99 5.17 -14.85
CA SER A 245 5.98 6.25 -15.03
C SER A 245 7.01 6.22 -13.89
N LEU A 246 8.28 6.35 -14.25
CA LEU A 246 9.40 6.55 -13.31
C LEU A 246 9.90 8.01 -13.32
N GLY A 247 9.19 8.92 -13.99
CA GLY A 247 9.61 10.30 -14.21
C GLY A 247 10.78 10.44 -15.21
N PHE A 248 11.05 11.68 -15.65
CA PHE A 248 12.02 11.98 -16.71
C PHE A 248 11.77 11.23 -18.03
N SER A 249 10.50 11.14 -18.46
CA SER A 249 10.13 10.42 -19.69
C SER A 249 10.55 8.94 -19.69
N ARG A 250 10.55 8.29 -18.52
CA ARG A 250 10.90 6.88 -18.33
C ARG A 250 9.70 6.05 -17.91
N TRP A 251 9.57 4.89 -18.54
CA TRP A 251 8.41 4.00 -18.43
C TRP A 251 8.83 2.56 -18.23
N ILE A 252 8.01 1.80 -17.51
CA ILE A 252 8.20 0.37 -17.29
C ILE A 252 6.84 -0.35 -17.28
N PRO A 253 6.72 -1.58 -17.83
CA PRO A 253 5.53 -2.40 -17.68
C PRO A 253 5.21 -2.69 -16.21
N ARG A 254 3.93 -2.64 -15.83
CA ARG A 254 3.47 -2.72 -14.43
C ARG A 254 3.72 -4.09 -13.80
N ASP A 255 3.69 -5.15 -14.60
CA ASP A 255 4.07 -6.50 -14.18
C ASP A 255 5.57 -6.58 -13.85
N ARG A 256 6.45 -6.09 -14.75
CA ARG A 256 7.90 -6.02 -14.54
C ARG A 256 8.26 -5.12 -13.36
N PHE A 257 7.56 -3.99 -13.18
CA PHE A 257 7.68 -3.15 -11.99
C PHE A 257 7.31 -3.92 -10.71
N ALA A 258 6.20 -4.65 -10.71
CA ALA A 258 5.78 -5.46 -9.57
C ALA A 258 6.69 -6.67 -9.32
N GLU A 259 7.41 -7.19 -10.32
CA GLU A 259 8.48 -8.17 -10.12
C GLU A 259 9.70 -7.55 -9.43
N ILE A 260 10.15 -6.37 -9.87
CA ILE A 260 11.27 -5.63 -9.26
C ILE A 260 10.95 -5.23 -7.81
N ASP A 261 9.78 -4.66 -7.56
CA ASP A 261 9.33 -4.23 -6.21
C ASP A 261 9.18 -5.41 -5.22
N ARG A 262 8.91 -6.62 -5.71
CA ARG A 262 8.94 -7.87 -4.92
C ARG A 262 10.35 -8.44 -4.74
N ALA A 263 11.25 -8.21 -5.70
CA ALA A 263 12.60 -8.74 -5.70
C ALA A 263 13.56 -7.93 -4.82
N ILE A 264 13.32 -6.63 -4.66
CA ILE A 264 14.04 -5.80 -3.69
C ILE A 264 13.63 -6.23 -2.28
N ALA A 265 14.59 -6.73 -1.51
CA ALA A 265 14.32 -7.37 -0.24
C ALA A 265 13.60 -6.45 0.76
N LYS A 266 12.56 -7.00 1.41
CA LYS A 266 12.16 -6.59 2.78
C LYS A 266 13.37 -6.76 3.70
N ARG A 267 13.50 -5.95 4.78
CA ARG A 267 14.71 -5.88 5.66
C ARG A 267 15.34 -7.28 5.83
N PRO A 268 16.62 -7.48 5.43
CA PRO A 268 17.15 -8.81 5.11
C PRO A 268 16.95 -9.81 6.25
N LYS A 269 16.16 -10.85 5.97
CA LYS A 269 15.84 -11.90 6.94
C LYS A 269 17.08 -12.73 7.27
N VAL A 270 17.77 -12.35 8.35
CA VAL A 270 18.87 -13.09 8.95
C VAL A 270 18.43 -14.55 9.15
N PRO A 271 19.10 -15.53 8.52
CA PRO A 271 18.75 -16.93 8.65
C PRO A 271 19.21 -17.43 10.02
N VAL A 272 18.26 -17.94 10.79
CA VAL A 272 18.51 -18.61 12.07
C VAL A 272 19.18 -19.96 11.78
N ILE A 273 20.51 -20.00 11.91
CA ILE A 273 21.30 -21.23 11.84
C ILE A 273 21.85 -21.53 13.25
N PRO A 274 21.17 -22.39 14.03
CA PRO A 274 21.58 -22.71 15.40
C PRO A 274 22.86 -23.56 15.42
N SER A 275 23.74 -23.35 16.41
CA SER A 275 24.98 -24.12 16.50
C SER A 275 24.71 -25.58 16.87
N LYS A 276 25.15 -26.51 16.00
CA LYS A 276 25.05 -27.96 16.25
C LYS A 276 25.78 -28.39 17.51
N VAL A 277 26.85 -27.69 17.90
CA VAL A 277 27.62 -28.00 19.12
C VAL A 277 26.80 -27.69 20.37
N ALA A 278 26.03 -26.60 20.35
CA ALA A 278 25.16 -26.24 21.47
C ALA A 278 23.98 -27.22 21.60
N GLN A 279 23.32 -27.55 20.48
CA GLN A 279 22.26 -28.56 20.42
C GLN A 279 22.73 -29.94 20.93
N GLU A 280 23.94 -30.38 20.60
CA GLU A 280 24.54 -31.61 21.11
C GLU A 280 24.86 -31.58 22.62
N GLN A 281 25.02 -30.40 23.22
CA GLN A 281 25.36 -30.22 24.64
C GLN A 281 24.18 -29.82 25.51
N GLY A 282 22.97 -29.70 24.94
CA GLY A 282 21.79 -29.19 25.67
C GLY A 282 21.88 -27.71 26.05
N ILE A 283 22.79 -26.96 25.40
CA ILE A 283 22.87 -25.51 25.51
C ILE A 283 21.86 -24.95 24.50
N ASP A 284 20.89 -24.16 24.98
CA ASP A 284 19.94 -23.55 24.07
C ASP A 284 20.62 -22.47 23.22
N ASP A 285 20.47 -22.61 21.91
CA ASP A 285 21.11 -21.77 20.89
C ASP A 285 20.19 -21.62 19.67
N SER A 286 18.88 -21.54 19.92
CA SER A 286 17.96 -20.89 19.00
C SER A 286 17.98 -19.37 19.21
N PRO A 287 18.60 -18.58 18.32
CA PRO A 287 18.42 -17.13 18.33
C PRO A 287 17.07 -16.78 17.73
N ASP A 288 16.02 -16.80 18.55
CA ASP A 288 14.75 -16.17 18.16
C ASP A 288 14.86 -14.65 18.33
N PHE A 289 14.19 -13.88 17.46
CA PHE A 289 14.43 -12.44 17.36
C PHE A 289 13.81 -11.59 18.51
N GLY A 290 13.19 -12.24 19.49
CA GLY A 290 12.60 -11.60 20.67
C GLY A 290 13.53 -11.50 21.89
N ASP A 291 14.42 -12.48 22.11
CA ASP A 291 15.08 -12.65 23.41
C ASP A 291 16.45 -11.94 23.51
N TYR A 292 16.72 -11.04 22.56
CA TYR A 292 17.87 -10.12 22.56
C TYR A 292 17.81 -9.05 23.69
N ASP A 293 16.75 -9.04 24.49
CA ASP A 293 16.57 -8.23 25.71
C ASP A 293 16.71 -9.05 27.01
N GLU A 294 16.90 -10.39 26.97
CA GLU A 294 16.97 -11.25 28.17
C GLU A 294 18.41 -11.51 28.69
N VAL A 295 19.44 -10.97 28.05
CA VAL A 295 20.81 -11.02 28.59
C VAL A 295 20.95 -9.99 29.72
N GLU A 296 21.35 -10.43 30.93
CA GLU A 296 21.79 -9.52 32.01
C GLU A 296 23.11 -8.84 31.63
N LEU A 297 23.02 -7.82 30.78
CA LEU A 297 24.09 -6.89 30.45
C LEU A 297 24.41 -6.01 31.66
N ASP A 298 25.68 -5.70 31.88
CA ASP A 298 26.12 -4.69 32.84
C ASP A 298 25.74 -3.26 32.41
N GLU A 299 25.90 -2.27 33.29
CA GLU A 299 25.50 -0.89 33.00
C GLU A 299 26.22 -0.28 31.78
N GLU A 300 27.45 -0.73 31.49
CA GLU A 300 28.22 -0.28 30.33
C GLU A 300 27.69 -0.92 29.03
N GLY A 301 27.44 -2.23 29.02
CA GLY A 301 26.85 -2.93 27.88
C GLY A 301 25.39 -2.54 27.61
N GLN A 302 24.59 -2.32 28.65
CA GLN A 302 23.25 -1.74 28.49
C GLN A 302 23.30 -0.33 27.92
N LYS A 303 24.36 0.43 28.19
CA LYS A 303 24.53 1.78 27.65
C LYS A 303 24.99 1.74 26.19
N GLU A 304 26.03 0.97 25.84
CA GLU A 304 26.48 0.83 24.44
C GLU A 304 25.36 0.33 23.53
N LEU A 305 24.58 -0.67 23.97
CA LEU A 305 23.47 -1.22 23.20
C LEU A 305 22.31 -0.21 23.02
N ARG A 306 22.14 0.73 23.96
CA ARG A 306 21.18 1.85 23.84
C ARG A 306 21.71 2.96 22.94
N GLU A 307 22.98 3.34 23.04
CA GLU A 307 23.56 4.41 22.21
C GLU A 307 23.63 4.01 20.72
N MET A 308 23.92 2.73 20.41
CA MET A 308 23.74 2.20 19.05
C MET A 308 22.25 2.04 18.69
N GLY A 309 21.44 1.65 19.68
CA GLY A 309 19.99 1.60 19.55
C GLY A 309 19.40 2.94 19.10
N GLU A 310 19.86 4.07 19.63
CA GLU A 310 19.37 5.41 19.27
C GLU A 310 19.76 5.85 17.84
N GLU A 311 20.86 5.34 17.24
CA GLU A 311 21.15 5.54 15.81
C GLU A 311 20.26 4.65 14.90
N GLU A 312 19.89 3.43 15.32
CA GLU A 312 18.93 2.57 14.59
C GLU A 312 17.46 2.95 14.88
N SER A 313 17.18 3.62 16.00
CA SER A 313 15.83 3.93 16.51
C SER A 313 15.48 5.42 16.46
N GLU A 314 15.95 6.14 15.43
CA GLU A 314 15.21 7.31 14.94
C GLU A 314 13.79 6.84 14.59
N THR A 315 12.84 7.05 15.53
CA THR A 315 11.55 6.34 15.58
C THR A 315 10.88 6.18 14.23
N GLU A 316 10.46 4.93 13.91
CA GLU A 316 9.77 4.60 12.65
C GLU A 316 8.69 5.65 12.35
N PRO A 317 8.74 6.30 11.17
CA PRO A 317 8.02 7.54 10.95
C PRO A 317 6.52 7.26 10.99
N LYS A 318 5.84 7.79 12.01
CA LYS A 318 4.39 7.67 12.16
C LYS A 318 3.69 8.22 10.93
N GLN A 319 3.24 7.32 10.07
CA GLN A 319 2.69 7.65 8.76
C GLN A 319 1.47 8.54 8.94
N THR A 320 1.64 9.83 8.64
CA THR A 320 0.60 10.85 8.81
C THR A 320 0.32 11.41 7.42
N PHE A 321 -0.69 10.86 6.76
CA PHE A 321 -1.16 11.37 5.48
C PHE A 321 -1.68 12.81 5.68
N ILE A 322 -0.99 13.76 5.07
CA ILE A 322 -1.34 15.18 5.05
C ILE A 322 -1.44 15.61 3.58
N SER A 323 -2.18 16.68 3.29
CA SER A 323 -2.35 17.11 1.89
C SER A 323 -1.00 17.49 1.28
N LEU A 324 -0.85 17.36 -0.04
CA LEU A 324 0.40 17.72 -0.72
C LEU A 324 0.77 19.20 -0.47
N GLU A 325 -0.22 20.09 -0.34
CA GLU A 325 0.01 21.48 0.08
C GLU A 325 0.51 21.61 1.53
N GLU A 326 -0.11 20.90 2.47
CA GLU A 326 0.25 20.93 3.89
C GLU A 326 1.66 20.36 4.10
N TRP A 327 2.02 19.33 3.34
CA TRP A 327 3.39 18.82 3.26
C TRP A 327 4.34 19.82 2.61
N ARG A 328 4.01 20.42 1.45
CA ARG A 328 4.84 21.47 0.79
C ARG A 328 5.17 22.63 1.74
N ARG A 329 4.25 22.99 2.65
CA ARG A 329 4.46 24.02 3.70
C ARG A 329 5.34 23.57 4.89
N ARG A 330 5.54 22.26 5.07
CA ARG A 330 6.34 21.65 6.17
C ARG A 330 7.65 20.98 5.70
N ALA A 331 7.81 20.76 4.39
CA ALA A 331 8.96 20.06 3.81
C ALA A 331 10.29 20.79 4.12
N PRO A 332 11.38 20.06 4.42
CA PRO A 332 12.69 20.66 4.68
C PRO A 332 13.20 21.52 3.50
N THR A 333 13.53 22.78 3.80
CA THR A 333 14.14 23.73 2.85
C THR A 333 15.68 23.73 2.90
N ARG A 334 16.27 22.79 3.64
CA ARG A 334 17.72 22.58 3.78
C ARG A 334 18.05 21.09 3.68
N PRO A 335 19.23 20.70 3.19
CA PRO A 335 19.59 19.28 3.08
C PRO A 335 19.60 18.57 4.44
N VAL A 336 18.96 17.40 4.49
CA VAL A 336 18.84 16.57 5.70
C VAL A 336 19.94 15.50 5.71
N LYS A 337 20.67 15.37 6.82
CA LYS A 337 21.71 14.33 6.98
C LYS A 337 21.05 12.95 7.05
N LEU A 338 21.62 11.96 6.38
CA LEU A 338 21.26 10.55 6.53
C LEU A 338 22.00 9.90 7.70
N PRO A 339 21.52 8.74 8.19
CA PRO A 339 22.35 7.76 8.88
C PRO A 339 23.63 7.43 8.11
N THR A 340 24.64 6.94 8.83
CA THR A 340 25.92 6.58 8.24
C THR A 340 25.76 5.39 7.27
N ILE A 341 26.15 5.54 6.00
CA ILE A 341 25.90 4.50 5.00
C ILE A 341 26.82 3.27 5.20
N THR A 342 26.23 2.07 5.22
CA THR A 342 26.95 0.79 5.37
C THR A 342 27.17 0.09 4.02
N TYR A 343 28.03 -0.93 3.98
CA TYR A 343 28.13 -1.82 2.81
C TYR A 343 26.80 -2.47 2.45
N GLN A 344 25.96 -2.81 3.45
CA GLN A 344 24.66 -3.44 3.23
C GLN A 344 23.70 -2.50 2.47
N ASN A 345 23.70 -1.20 2.81
CA ASN A 345 22.94 -0.18 2.08
C ASN A 345 23.39 -0.08 0.61
N ILE A 346 24.70 -0.12 0.37
CA ILE A 346 25.30 0.02 -0.98
C ILE A 346 25.03 -1.21 -1.85
N ILE A 347 25.08 -2.43 -1.28
CA ILE A 347 24.90 -3.69 -2.01
C ILE A 347 23.43 -4.05 -2.26
N GLU A 348 22.55 -3.79 -1.31
CA GLU A 348 21.11 -4.09 -1.44
C GLU A 348 20.28 -2.89 -1.94
N GLY A 349 20.91 -1.74 -2.17
CA GLY A 349 20.28 -0.60 -2.85
C GLY A 349 19.23 0.14 -2.03
N PHE A 350 19.42 0.30 -0.71
CA PHE A 350 18.42 0.96 0.14
C PHE A 350 19.00 1.95 1.17
N LEU A 351 18.19 2.92 1.54
CA LEU A 351 18.41 3.89 2.62
C LEU A 351 17.30 3.72 3.69
N LEU A 352 17.60 4.04 4.95
CA LEU A 352 16.61 4.01 6.04
C LEU A 352 15.75 5.28 6.03
N LEU A 353 14.42 5.14 6.12
CA LEU A 353 13.47 6.26 6.12
C LEU A 353 13.27 6.80 7.55
N THR A 354 14.26 7.53 8.07
CA THR A 354 14.25 7.99 9.47
C THR A 354 13.21 9.07 9.76
N SER A 355 13.02 9.42 11.04
CA SER A 355 12.15 10.52 11.45
C SER A 355 12.58 11.87 10.84
N GLY A 356 13.87 12.07 10.56
CA GLY A 356 14.40 13.20 9.81
C GLY A 356 14.14 13.07 8.31
N LEU A 357 14.52 11.93 7.71
CA LEU A 357 14.48 11.75 6.26
C LEU A 357 13.06 11.64 5.69
N SER A 358 12.12 11.06 6.44
CA SER A 358 10.71 10.94 6.05
C SER A 358 10.07 12.28 5.70
N LYS A 359 10.40 13.36 6.42
CA LYS A 359 9.90 14.73 6.16
C LYS A 359 10.29 15.25 4.78
N CYS A 360 11.36 14.73 4.17
CA CYS A 360 11.80 15.11 2.84
C CYS A 360 10.87 14.64 1.72
N PHE A 361 10.05 13.61 1.92
CA PHE A 361 9.26 12.99 0.86
C PHE A 361 7.75 13.20 1.07
N PRO A 362 6.93 13.33 0.00
CA PRO A 362 5.50 13.53 0.14
C PRO A 362 4.79 12.24 0.60
N PRO A 363 4.08 12.24 1.74
CA PRO A 363 3.33 11.10 2.25
C PRO A 363 1.96 11.02 1.58
N VAL A 364 1.95 10.79 0.26
CA VAL A 364 0.73 10.72 -0.57
C VAL A 364 0.23 9.31 -0.81
N SER A 365 1.07 8.29 -0.62
CA SER A 365 0.72 6.87 -0.70
C SER A 365 1.63 6.02 0.20
N ASN A 366 1.40 4.71 0.29
CA ASN A 366 2.34 3.79 0.97
C ASN A 366 3.67 3.61 0.23
N LYS A 367 3.70 3.92 -1.07
CA LYS A 367 4.85 3.74 -1.96
C LYS A 367 4.96 4.94 -2.92
N THR A 368 5.68 5.97 -2.50
CA THR A 368 5.91 7.16 -3.33
C THR A 368 7.09 6.89 -4.27
N LEU A 369 6.88 6.98 -5.59
CA LEU A 369 8.00 6.99 -6.55
C LEU A 369 8.68 8.36 -6.55
N VAL A 370 10.00 8.35 -6.42
CA VAL A 370 10.86 9.54 -6.40
C VAL A 370 12.14 9.29 -7.19
N ASN A 371 12.83 10.36 -7.56
CA ASN A 371 14.07 10.32 -8.32
C ASN A 371 15.19 10.99 -7.52
N ILE A 372 16.31 10.30 -7.33
CA ILE A 372 17.44 10.79 -6.52
C ILE A 372 18.72 10.82 -7.37
N GLN A 373 19.26 12.02 -7.57
CA GLN A 373 20.57 12.25 -8.17
C GLN A 373 21.68 11.96 -7.17
N ILE A 374 22.48 10.91 -7.40
CA ILE A 374 23.61 10.55 -6.54
C ILE A 374 24.84 11.34 -6.98
N ILE A 375 25.10 12.46 -6.27
CA ILE A 375 26.10 13.50 -6.56
C ILE A 375 25.86 14.23 -7.88
N ASP A 376 25.97 13.52 -9.01
CA ASP A 376 25.95 14.03 -10.38
C ASP A 376 25.47 12.96 -11.40
N GLY A 377 25.19 13.41 -12.62
CA GLY A 377 24.55 12.62 -13.68
C GLY A 377 23.08 12.35 -13.43
N ASP A 378 22.51 11.40 -14.16
CA ASP A 378 21.07 11.14 -14.18
C ASP A 378 20.50 10.75 -12.79
N PRO A 379 19.33 11.28 -12.39
CA PRO A 379 18.59 10.79 -11.22
C PRO A 379 18.16 9.33 -11.40
N LEU A 380 18.47 8.48 -10.43
CA LEU A 380 17.96 7.09 -10.39
C LEU A 380 16.57 7.06 -9.74
N PRO A 381 15.64 6.19 -10.19
CA PRO A 381 14.32 6.05 -9.59
C PRO A 381 14.34 5.17 -8.34
N PHE A 382 13.62 5.60 -7.31
CA PHE A 382 13.46 4.94 -6.01
C PHE A 382 11.98 4.86 -5.61
N THR A 383 11.65 3.85 -4.81
CA THR A 383 10.40 3.77 -4.07
C THR A 383 10.64 4.16 -2.61
N VAL A 384 9.96 5.22 -2.14
CA VAL A 384 9.82 5.51 -0.70
C VAL A 384 8.74 4.59 -0.15
N ASP A 385 9.17 3.51 0.50
CA ASP A 385 8.34 2.45 1.07
C ASP A 385 8.05 2.79 2.54
N TRP A 386 6.90 3.44 2.77
CA TRP A 386 6.48 3.92 4.09
C TRP A 386 6.06 2.78 5.03
N GLU A 387 5.70 1.60 4.49
CA GLU A 387 5.35 0.42 5.32
C GLU A 387 6.59 -0.29 5.86
N GLU A 388 7.64 -0.43 5.04
CA GLU A 388 8.91 -1.06 5.44
C GLU A 388 9.88 -0.09 6.14
N GLY A 389 9.65 1.22 6.02
CA GLY A 389 10.53 2.28 6.54
C GLY A 389 11.81 2.43 5.72
N LEU A 390 11.73 2.31 4.40
CA LEU A 390 12.89 2.25 3.49
C LEU A 390 12.75 3.16 2.27
N VAL A 391 13.86 3.65 1.74
CA VAL A 391 13.94 4.25 0.40
C VAL A 391 14.76 3.31 -0.48
N LYS A 392 14.10 2.63 -1.41
CA LYS A 392 14.63 1.51 -2.20
C LYS A 392 14.94 1.96 -3.63
N ALA A 393 16.18 1.80 -4.10
CA ALA A 393 16.50 2.00 -5.50
C ALA A 393 15.84 0.91 -6.35
N LEU A 394 15.15 1.26 -7.43
CA LEU A 394 14.60 0.26 -8.35
C LEU A 394 15.73 -0.49 -9.07
N ASP A 395 16.80 0.23 -9.41
CA ASP A 395 18.01 -0.32 -10.00
C ASP A 395 19.15 -0.31 -8.98
N LYS A 396 19.30 -1.42 -8.26
CA LYS A 396 20.30 -1.55 -7.20
C LYS A 396 21.73 -1.63 -7.71
N GLU A 397 21.96 -2.12 -8.93
CA GLU A 397 23.31 -2.20 -9.49
C GLU A 397 23.75 -0.83 -10.03
N ALA A 398 22.86 -0.06 -10.67
CA ALA A 398 23.14 1.35 -11.00
C ALA A 398 23.38 2.20 -9.73
N PHE A 399 22.63 1.95 -8.66
CA PHE A 399 22.87 2.58 -7.34
C PHE A 399 24.26 2.24 -6.81
N ARG A 400 24.61 0.95 -6.74
CA ARG A 400 25.90 0.43 -6.29
C ARG A 400 27.07 1.00 -7.10
N LEU A 401 26.96 1.00 -8.43
CA LEU A 401 27.99 1.52 -9.35
C LEU A 401 28.30 3.00 -9.08
N LYS A 402 27.29 3.84 -8.82
CA LYS A 402 27.49 5.26 -8.48
C LYS A 402 28.37 5.48 -7.23
N PHE A 403 28.34 4.58 -6.25
CA PHE A 403 29.24 4.67 -5.09
C PHE A 403 30.67 4.22 -5.43
N LEU A 404 30.81 3.19 -6.26
CA LEU A 404 32.09 2.65 -6.72
C LEU A 404 32.84 3.63 -7.65
N GLU A 405 32.18 4.16 -8.68
CA GLU A 405 32.72 5.13 -9.64
C GLU A 405 33.30 6.38 -8.96
N LYS A 406 32.67 6.81 -7.86
CA LYS A 406 33.02 8.04 -7.12
C LYS A 406 33.99 7.78 -5.97
N GLY A 407 34.36 6.52 -5.70
CA GLY A 407 35.24 6.14 -4.60
C GLY A 407 34.69 6.55 -3.23
N ILE A 408 33.39 6.31 -2.99
CA ILE A 408 32.70 6.66 -1.74
C ILE A 408 32.70 5.42 -0.83
N PRO A 409 33.52 5.37 0.23
CA PRO A 409 33.54 4.23 1.13
C PRO A 409 32.30 4.22 2.04
N ALA A 410 31.95 3.02 2.53
CA ALA A 410 31.04 2.90 3.67
C ALA A 410 31.60 3.68 4.87
N GLY A 411 30.71 4.20 5.72
CA GLY A 411 31.08 5.15 6.76
C GLY A 411 30.97 6.63 6.33
N THR A 412 30.83 6.94 5.04
CA THR A 412 30.66 8.33 4.56
C THR A 412 29.32 8.92 4.99
N TYR A 413 29.31 10.18 5.47
CA TYR A 413 28.09 10.91 5.74
C TYR A 413 27.49 11.50 4.45
N LEU A 414 26.18 11.37 4.29
CA LEU A 414 25.42 11.85 3.15
C LEU A 414 24.31 12.83 3.59
N TRP A 415 23.90 13.70 2.68
CA TRP A 415 22.79 14.64 2.85
C TRP A 415 21.83 14.56 1.65
N LEU A 416 20.52 14.51 1.93
CA LEU A 416 19.45 14.59 0.93
C LEU A 416 18.93 16.03 0.82
N GLU A 417 19.06 16.59 -0.37
CA GLU A 417 18.53 17.89 -0.80
C GLU A 417 17.24 17.65 -1.61
N ARG A 418 16.14 18.33 -1.29
CA ARG A 418 14.91 18.29 -2.08
C ARG A 418 15.00 19.32 -3.23
N ILE A 419 14.68 18.89 -4.45
CA ILE A 419 14.59 19.76 -5.63
C ILE A 419 13.12 20.07 -5.95
N SER A 420 12.28 19.03 -6.07
CA SER A 420 10.84 19.14 -6.35
C SER A 420 10.04 18.22 -5.43
N ASP A 421 8.78 17.92 -5.74
CA ASP A 421 8.00 16.94 -4.98
C ASP A 421 8.48 15.51 -5.22
N THR A 422 8.99 15.24 -6.43
CA THR A 422 9.44 13.92 -6.87
C THR A 422 10.96 13.85 -7.11
N GLU A 423 11.69 14.96 -7.05
CA GLU A 423 13.13 15.02 -7.33
C GLU A 423 13.99 15.44 -6.14
N TYR A 424 15.12 14.75 -5.98
CA TYR A 424 16.03 14.85 -4.85
C TYR A 424 17.49 14.70 -5.30
N ARG A 425 18.42 15.12 -4.45
CA ARG A 425 19.85 14.98 -4.67
C ARG A 425 20.55 14.51 -3.40
N LEU A 426 21.34 13.45 -3.52
CA LEU A 426 22.11 12.84 -2.44
C LEU A 426 23.59 13.20 -2.60
N LYS A 427 24.18 13.90 -1.63
CA LYS A 427 25.57 14.39 -1.68
C LYS A 427 26.34 14.10 -0.40
N PRO A 428 27.61 13.67 -0.48
CA PRO A 428 28.53 13.68 0.66
C PRO A 428 29.08 15.09 0.92
N LYS A 429 29.59 15.33 2.13
CA LYS A 429 30.31 16.57 2.47
C LYS A 429 31.81 16.38 2.27
N PRO A 430 32.47 17.15 1.38
CA PRO A 430 33.90 17.00 1.11
C PRO A 430 34.76 17.51 2.26
N LEU A 431 35.92 16.88 2.47
CA LEU A 431 36.96 17.39 3.35
C LEU A 431 37.65 18.60 2.71
N SER A 432 38.11 19.56 3.52
CA SER A 432 38.87 20.73 3.05
C SER A 432 40.23 20.40 2.43
N ARG A 433 40.72 19.18 2.65
CA ARG A 433 41.88 18.55 2.02
C ARG A 433 41.78 17.03 2.22
N PRO A 434 42.15 16.18 1.25
CA PRO A 434 42.15 14.73 1.44
C PRO A 434 43.06 14.31 2.60
N ARG A 435 42.68 13.24 3.31
CA ARG A 435 43.44 12.67 4.43
C ARG A 435 43.67 11.19 4.17
N ARG A 436 44.90 10.71 4.39
CA ARG A 436 45.18 9.27 4.44
C ARG A 436 44.93 8.75 5.85
N GLU A 437 44.24 7.62 5.95
CA GLU A 437 44.04 6.87 7.20
C GLU A 437 44.44 5.41 7.00
N LYS A 438 44.92 4.77 8.07
CA LYS A 438 45.31 3.36 8.07
C LYS A 438 44.08 2.50 8.37
N CYS A 439 43.72 1.64 7.42
CA CYS A 439 42.48 0.88 7.44
C CYS A 439 42.77 -0.62 7.33
N LYS A 440 42.10 -1.46 8.13
CA LYS A 440 42.21 -2.92 8.10
C LYS A 440 41.38 -3.45 6.92
N LEU A 441 41.98 -3.49 5.73
CA LEU A 441 41.36 -4.08 4.56
C LEU A 441 41.26 -5.60 4.69
N ALA A 442 40.13 -6.14 4.28
CA ALA A 442 39.88 -7.57 4.12
C ALA A 442 39.85 -7.95 2.63
N TRP A 443 40.23 -9.19 2.31
CA TRP A 443 40.04 -9.78 0.99
C TRP A 443 40.08 -11.31 1.08
N ILE A 444 39.89 -12.01 -0.05
CA ILE A 444 40.01 -13.47 -0.13
C ILE A 444 41.30 -13.85 -0.85
N GLU A 445 42.06 -14.75 -0.23
CA GLU A 445 43.27 -15.35 -0.80
C GLU A 445 43.21 -16.86 -0.53
N ASP A 446 43.34 -17.68 -1.58
CA ASP A 446 43.19 -19.15 -1.55
C ASP A 446 41.90 -19.71 -0.91
N GLY A 447 40.86 -18.87 -0.77
CA GLY A 447 39.60 -19.22 -0.12
C GLY A 447 39.55 -18.98 1.38
N GLU A 448 40.54 -18.25 1.93
CA GLU A 448 40.54 -17.77 3.31
C GLU A 448 40.36 -16.24 3.36
N LEU A 449 39.64 -15.75 4.38
CA LEU A 449 39.52 -14.32 4.65
C LEU A 449 40.85 -13.83 5.24
N LYS A 450 41.56 -12.99 4.49
CA LYS A 450 42.80 -12.33 4.91
C LYS A 450 42.52 -10.90 5.31
N PHE A 451 43.44 -10.32 6.07
CA PHE A 451 43.42 -8.92 6.46
C PHE A 451 44.83 -8.32 6.45
N ALA A 452 44.95 -7.04 6.10
CA ALA A 452 46.14 -6.24 6.34
C ALA A 452 45.77 -4.76 6.50
N ILE A 453 46.76 -3.93 6.82
CA ILE A 453 46.59 -2.48 6.96
C ILE A 453 47.18 -1.79 5.72
N GLU A 454 46.33 -1.13 4.92
CA GLU A 454 46.77 -0.20 3.86
C GLU A 454 46.39 1.25 4.22
N GLU A 455 46.93 2.23 3.50
CA GLU A 455 46.55 3.66 3.65
C GLU A 455 45.55 4.07 2.56
N ILE A 456 44.32 4.40 2.97
CA ILE A 456 43.23 4.80 2.07
C ILE A 456 43.02 6.32 2.15
N GLU A 457 42.77 6.97 1.02
CA GLU A 457 42.57 8.42 0.91
C GLU A 457 41.09 8.81 1.10
N LEU A 458 40.75 9.32 2.28
CA LEU A 458 39.46 9.96 2.53
C LEU A 458 39.36 11.31 1.81
N ARG A 459 38.25 11.49 1.09
CA ARG A 459 37.86 12.75 0.42
C ARG A 459 36.61 13.40 1.01
N TYR A 460 35.88 12.67 1.85
CA TYR A 460 34.58 13.07 2.43
C TYR A 460 34.58 12.90 3.94
N GLU A 461 33.69 13.60 4.63
CA GLU A 461 33.46 13.41 6.06
C GLU A 461 32.81 12.03 6.32
N SER A 462 33.41 11.25 7.23
CA SER A 462 33.03 9.87 7.51
C SER A 462 33.11 9.53 9.00
N ASN A 463 32.53 8.39 9.38
CA ASN A 463 32.70 7.78 10.69
C ASN A 463 34.05 7.00 10.73
N PRO A 464 35.01 7.39 11.60
CA PRO A 464 36.35 6.79 11.66
C PRO A 464 36.41 5.42 12.34
N ALA A 465 35.30 4.88 12.85
CA ALA A 465 35.20 3.49 13.29
C ALA A 465 34.78 2.55 12.15
N LEU A 466 33.76 2.94 11.38
CA LEU A 466 33.27 2.17 10.22
C LEU A 466 34.31 2.05 9.10
N PHE A 467 35.09 3.12 8.88
CA PHE A 467 36.10 3.16 7.82
C PHE A 467 37.30 2.21 8.05
N LYS A 468 37.44 1.64 9.25
CA LYS A 468 38.57 0.75 9.57
C LYS A 468 38.45 -0.64 8.95
N ALA A 469 37.32 -1.04 8.38
CA ALA A 469 37.11 -2.38 7.81
C ALA A 469 36.43 -2.29 6.43
N GLU A 470 37.23 -2.27 5.37
CA GLU A 470 36.82 -2.25 3.95
C GLU A 470 37.19 -3.58 3.26
N LEU A 471 36.48 -3.95 2.18
CA LEU A 471 36.74 -5.20 1.44
C LEU A 471 36.78 -4.93 -0.07
N ARG A 472 37.72 -5.58 -0.77
CA ARG A 472 37.78 -5.56 -2.24
C ARG A 472 36.51 -6.17 -2.83
N PHE A 473 35.61 -5.32 -3.35
CA PHE A 473 34.22 -5.63 -3.76
C PHE A 473 33.97 -6.80 -4.74
N GLN A 474 35.02 -7.37 -5.33
CA GLN A 474 34.90 -8.36 -6.43
C GLN A 474 34.59 -9.79 -5.93
N ASP A 475 34.91 -10.12 -4.67
CA ASP A 475 34.81 -11.49 -4.14
C ASP A 475 33.51 -11.80 -3.35
N LEU A 476 32.68 -10.78 -3.08
CA LEU A 476 31.57 -10.86 -2.12
C LEU A 476 30.56 -11.98 -2.41
N GLU A 477 30.17 -12.19 -3.67
CA GLU A 477 29.19 -13.22 -4.01
C GLU A 477 29.74 -14.65 -3.95
N ALA A 478 31.06 -14.83 -4.03
CA ALA A 478 31.70 -16.13 -3.83
C ALA A 478 31.78 -16.45 -2.34
N LEU A 479 32.13 -15.46 -1.52
CA LEU A 479 32.09 -15.50 -0.06
C LEU A 479 30.72 -15.92 0.48
N PHE A 480 29.67 -15.24 0.04
CA PHE A 480 28.30 -15.50 0.49
C PHE A 480 27.80 -16.91 0.13
N ARG A 481 28.22 -17.44 -1.02
CA ARG A 481 27.91 -18.82 -1.42
C ARG A 481 28.70 -19.86 -0.61
N GLU A 482 30.00 -19.62 -0.35
CA GLU A 482 30.78 -20.55 0.49
C GLU A 482 30.31 -20.54 1.96
N ALA A 483 29.83 -19.41 2.49
CA ALA A 483 29.22 -19.33 3.81
C ALA A 483 27.90 -20.13 3.91
N GLU A 484 27.01 -19.99 2.91
CA GLU A 484 25.74 -20.75 2.83
C GLU A 484 25.98 -22.26 2.64
N GLU A 485 26.99 -22.66 1.85
CA GLU A 485 27.36 -24.07 1.67
C GLU A 485 27.97 -24.70 2.93
N LEU A 486 28.64 -23.91 3.78
CA LEU A 486 29.24 -24.39 5.03
C LEU A 486 28.25 -24.44 6.21
N GLY A 487 27.17 -23.65 6.18
CA GLY A 487 26.11 -23.69 7.19
C GLY A 487 26.59 -23.34 8.59
N TRP A 488 27.44 -22.30 8.69
CA TRP A 488 27.91 -21.73 9.96
C TRP A 488 26.80 -21.01 10.74
N SER A 489 27.10 -20.63 11.97
CA SER A 489 26.35 -19.65 12.77
C SER A 489 27.13 -18.33 12.89
N ILE A 490 26.49 -17.28 13.44
CA ILE A 490 27.16 -16.00 13.76
C ILE A 490 28.34 -16.25 14.72
N PHE A 491 28.17 -17.14 15.71
CA PHE A 491 29.24 -17.51 16.64
C PHE A 491 30.43 -18.18 15.93
N ASP A 492 30.18 -19.11 15.00
CA ASP A 492 31.27 -19.77 14.25
C ASP A 492 32.04 -18.76 13.40
N ALA A 493 31.32 -17.84 12.74
CA ALA A 493 31.93 -16.76 11.98
C ALA A 493 32.77 -15.83 12.88
N MET A 494 32.28 -15.45 14.06
CA MET A 494 33.04 -14.66 15.04
C MET A 494 34.27 -15.42 15.55
N TRP A 495 34.14 -16.70 15.90
CA TRP A 495 35.21 -17.54 16.44
C TRP A 495 36.42 -17.63 15.51
N TYR A 496 36.19 -17.73 14.18
CA TYR A 496 37.26 -17.80 13.19
C TYR A 496 37.74 -16.42 12.71
N THR A 497 36.94 -15.35 12.85
CA THR A 497 37.28 -14.00 12.36
C THR A 497 37.98 -13.13 13.40
N PHE A 498 37.57 -13.19 14.66
CA PHE A 498 38.17 -12.37 15.74
C PHE A 498 39.69 -12.55 15.86
N PRO A 499 40.26 -13.78 15.84
CA PRO A 499 41.70 -13.98 16.01
C PRO A 499 42.54 -13.33 14.90
N GLU A 500 42.00 -13.21 13.69
CA GLU A 500 42.69 -12.60 12.56
C GLU A 500 42.67 -11.07 12.65
N LEU A 501 41.54 -10.47 13.04
CA LEU A 501 41.46 -9.03 13.34
C LEU A 501 42.35 -8.62 14.51
N ALA A 502 42.47 -9.48 15.54
CA ALA A 502 43.28 -9.22 16.72
C ALA A 502 44.80 -9.17 16.42
N LYS A 503 45.29 -9.87 15.39
CA LYS A 503 46.70 -9.79 14.95
C LYS A 503 47.10 -8.41 14.41
N LEU A 504 46.12 -7.58 14.06
CA LEU A 504 46.31 -6.26 13.45
C LEU A 504 46.34 -5.12 14.49
N ASP A 505 45.99 -5.40 15.74
CA ASP A 505 46.08 -4.46 16.87
C ASP A 505 47.22 -4.91 17.81
N PRO A 506 48.20 -4.05 18.14
CA PRO A 506 49.34 -4.42 18.98
C PRO A 506 48.99 -4.88 20.40
N GLU A 507 47.78 -4.59 20.88
CA GLU A 507 47.26 -4.99 22.19
C GLU A 507 46.27 -6.18 22.10
N GLY A 508 46.07 -6.73 20.89
CA GLY A 508 45.19 -7.87 20.62
C GLY A 508 43.69 -7.54 20.63
N ARG A 509 43.33 -6.26 20.48
CA ARG A 509 41.95 -5.76 20.60
C ARG A 509 41.22 -5.72 19.26
N VAL A 510 39.90 -5.88 19.31
CA VAL A 510 38.99 -5.68 18.17
C VAL A 510 37.81 -4.83 18.61
N HIS A 511 37.43 -3.83 17.81
CA HIS A 511 36.23 -3.03 18.07
C HIS A 511 34.98 -3.78 17.57
N HIS A 512 33.85 -3.71 18.27
CA HIS A 512 32.64 -4.46 17.89
C HIS A 512 32.18 -4.17 16.45
N THR A 513 32.33 -2.93 15.97
CA THR A 513 31.99 -2.54 14.58
C THR A 513 32.96 -3.12 13.54
N GLU A 514 34.25 -3.24 13.88
CA GLU A 514 35.25 -3.90 13.01
C GLU A 514 34.91 -5.39 12.88
N LEU A 515 34.54 -6.02 14.00
CA LEU A 515 34.09 -7.41 14.02
C LEU A 515 32.78 -7.60 13.26
N PHE A 516 31.79 -6.71 13.42
CA PHE A 516 30.52 -6.77 12.69
C PHE A 516 30.73 -6.76 11.17
N ASN A 517 31.49 -5.80 10.63
CA ASN A 517 31.79 -5.75 9.19
C ASN A 517 32.44 -7.06 8.73
N ALA A 518 33.48 -7.52 9.44
CA ALA A 518 34.20 -8.74 9.09
C ALA A 518 33.35 -10.01 9.18
N VAL A 519 32.44 -10.10 10.17
CA VAL A 519 31.50 -11.22 10.34
C VAL A 519 30.40 -11.18 9.27
N PHE A 520 29.88 -10.00 8.92
CA PHE A 520 28.94 -9.82 7.81
C PHE A 520 29.54 -10.35 6.50
N PHE A 521 30.79 -9.98 6.18
CA PHE A 521 31.51 -10.51 5.03
C PHE A 521 31.73 -12.04 5.09
N ARG A 522 31.84 -12.61 6.31
CA ARG A 522 32.03 -14.05 6.56
C ARG A 522 30.72 -14.86 6.58
N TYR A 523 29.57 -14.20 6.74
CA TYR A 523 28.30 -14.84 7.10
C TYR A 523 27.06 -14.39 6.30
N ARG A 524 27.21 -13.44 5.36
CA ARG A 524 26.16 -12.86 4.48
C ARG A 524 25.07 -12.05 5.19
N MET A 525 24.48 -12.53 6.28
CA MET A 525 23.36 -11.88 6.95
C MET A 525 23.47 -11.94 8.49
N CYS A 526 23.82 -10.80 9.09
CA CYS A 526 23.73 -10.50 10.51
C CYS A 526 23.52 -8.98 10.69
N SER A 527 23.03 -8.54 11.85
CA SER A 527 23.02 -7.11 12.23
C SER A 527 24.17 -6.77 13.18
N PRO A 528 24.50 -5.48 13.41
CA PRO A 528 25.46 -5.08 14.45
C PRO A 528 25.06 -5.63 15.82
N ARG A 529 23.77 -5.51 16.16
CA ARG A 529 23.18 -6.02 17.41
C ARG A 529 23.39 -7.52 17.57
N SER A 530 23.20 -8.35 16.53
CA SER A 530 23.43 -9.81 16.63
C SER A 530 24.87 -10.16 16.98
N VAL A 531 25.85 -9.44 16.43
CA VAL A 531 27.28 -9.64 16.74
C VAL A 531 27.61 -9.14 18.16
N GLN A 532 27.05 -8.00 18.57
CA GLN A 532 27.25 -7.46 19.92
C GLN A 532 26.61 -8.34 21.00
N THR A 533 25.44 -8.94 20.76
CA THR A 533 24.87 -9.92 21.71
C THR A 533 25.79 -11.13 21.88
N GLU A 534 26.31 -11.70 20.81
CA GLU A 534 27.22 -12.86 20.90
C GLU A 534 28.57 -12.51 21.59
N LEU A 535 29.00 -11.24 21.55
CA LEU A 535 30.12 -10.75 22.36
C LEU A 535 29.80 -10.79 23.86
N TYR A 536 28.64 -10.30 24.30
CA TYR A 536 28.24 -10.36 25.72
C TYR A 536 27.83 -11.76 26.20
N ARG A 537 27.26 -12.59 25.31
CA ARG A 537 26.67 -13.90 25.63
C ARG A 537 27.70 -15.02 25.79
N ARG A 538 28.89 -14.91 25.19
CA ARG A 538 29.90 -15.99 25.15
C ARG A 538 31.15 -15.61 25.94
N PRO A 539 31.50 -16.35 27.03
CA PRO A 539 32.60 -15.97 27.94
C PRO A 539 34.01 -16.03 27.32
N CYS A 540 34.16 -16.44 26.06
CA CYS A 540 35.39 -16.30 25.28
C CYS A 540 35.64 -14.89 24.74
N PHE A 541 34.66 -13.99 24.73
CA PHE A 541 34.87 -12.58 24.47
C PHE A 541 34.89 -11.81 25.79
N VAL A 542 35.86 -10.92 25.96
CA VAL A 542 36.07 -10.13 27.17
C VAL A 542 35.99 -8.65 26.80
N PRO A 543 35.08 -7.87 27.39
CA PRO A 543 34.98 -6.44 27.12
C PRO A 543 36.18 -5.69 27.71
N LEU A 544 36.58 -4.60 27.05
CA LEU A 544 37.66 -3.69 27.46
C LEU A 544 37.18 -2.23 27.61
N GLY A 545 35.87 -2.00 27.42
CA GLY A 545 35.24 -0.69 27.37
C GLY A 545 35.45 0.07 26.06
N ASN A 546 34.67 1.13 25.85
CA ASN A 546 34.69 1.96 24.63
C ASN A 546 34.55 1.13 23.33
N GLY A 547 33.68 0.13 23.33
CA GLY A 547 33.40 -0.75 22.19
C GLY A 547 34.52 -1.74 21.82
N TYR A 548 35.63 -1.81 22.56
CA TYR A 548 36.74 -2.75 22.32
C TYR A 548 36.63 -4.04 23.14
N TRP A 549 37.11 -5.12 22.52
CA TRP A 549 37.01 -6.49 23.04
C TRP A 549 38.32 -7.25 22.86
N LYS A 550 38.49 -8.32 23.65
CA LYS A 550 39.55 -9.32 23.56
C LYS A 550 38.96 -10.72 23.43
N PHE A 551 39.63 -11.63 22.72
CA PHE A 551 39.21 -13.03 22.62
C PHE A 551 40.14 -13.96 23.41
N GLU A 552 39.55 -14.75 24.31
CA GLU A 552 40.21 -15.75 25.14
C GLU A 552 39.58 -17.14 24.89
N PRO A 553 40.04 -17.88 23.85
CA PRO A 553 39.41 -19.14 23.43
C PRO A 553 39.47 -20.26 24.47
N SER A 554 40.32 -20.13 25.51
CA SER A 554 40.35 -21.02 26.67
C SER A 554 39.08 -20.94 27.54
N ARG A 555 38.26 -19.89 27.41
CA ARG A 555 36.99 -19.72 28.13
C ARG A 555 35.76 -20.18 27.33
N GLY A 556 35.94 -20.66 26.09
CA GLY A 556 34.83 -21.04 25.19
C GLY A 556 35.00 -22.43 24.58
N VAL A 557 33.90 -22.97 24.06
CA VAL A 557 33.89 -24.26 23.35
C VAL A 557 34.18 -24.01 21.87
N LYS A 558 35.28 -24.58 21.36
CA LYS A 558 35.64 -24.48 19.94
C LYS A 558 34.57 -25.18 19.06
N PRO A 559 34.04 -24.52 18.01
CA PRO A 559 33.15 -25.15 17.04
C PRO A 559 33.73 -26.42 16.39
N LYS A 560 32.85 -27.40 16.14
CA LYS A 560 33.16 -28.55 15.28
C LYS A 560 33.38 -28.04 13.85
N GLN A 561 34.61 -28.16 13.37
CA GLN A 561 34.96 -27.78 12.00
C GLN A 561 34.21 -28.68 11.01
N VAL A 562 33.32 -28.09 10.21
CA VAL A 562 32.59 -28.81 9.15
C VAL A 562 33.61 -29.29 8.11
N GLU A 563 33.74 -30.60 7.94
CA GLU A 563 34.66 -31.17 6.96
C GLU A 563 34.26 -30.73 5.54
N LYS A 564 35.15 -30.03 4.85
CA LYS A 564 34.99 -29.71 3.43
C LYS A 564 34.96 -31.03 2.63
N LYS A 565 33.76 -31.49 2.26
CA LYS A 565 33.58 -32.60 1.31
C LYS A 565 34.43 -32.33 0.09
N THR A 566 35.31 -33.27 -0.25
CA THR A 566 36.38 -33.05 -1.22
C THR A 566 35.84 -32.69 -2.59
N SER A 567 36.51 -31.73 -3.22
CA SER A 567 35.90 -30.87 -4.24
C SER A 567 35.67 -31.57 -5.58
N ARG A 568 34.55 -31.24 -6.22
CA ARG A 568 34.56 -31.11 -7.68
C ARG A 568 35.28 -29.81 -8.03
N ARG A 569 36.14 -29.85 -9.05
CA ARG A 569 36.99 -28.72 -9.49
C ARG A 569 36.18 -27.42 -9.59
N LYS A 570 36.57 -26.37 -8.85
CA LYS A 570 36.01 -25.01 -9.01
C LYS A 570 36.31 -24.54 -10.46
N PRO A 571 35.33 -23.97 -11.19
CA PRO A 571 35.56 -23.42 -12.54
C PRO A 571 36.40 -22.14 -12.49
N SER A 572 37.04 -21.78 -13.59
CA SER A 572 37.81 -20.53 -13.70
C SER A 572 36.92 -19.28 -13.83
N LEU A 573 37.51 -18.09 -13.65
CA LEU A 573 36.80 -16.82 -13.85
C LEU A 573 36.30 -16.68 -15.30
N GLU A 574 37.09 -17.14 -16.28
CA GLU A 574 36.71 -17.16 -17.70
C GLU A 574 35.55 -18.15 -17.98
N GLU A 575 35.53 -19.32 -17.33
CA GLU A 575 34.44 -20.30 -17.41
C GLU A 575 33.13 -19.82 -16.75
N LEU A 576 33.20 -18.80 -15.88
CA LEU A 576 32.04 -18.15 -15.27
C LEU A 576 31.52 -16.99 -16.13
N VAL A 577 32.41 -16.10 -16.60
CA VAL A 577 32.07 -14.96 -17.47
C VAL A 577 31.46 -15.40 -18.81
N THR A 578 31.85 -16.56 -19.34
CA THR A 578 31.34 -17.09 -20.62
C THR A 578 29.97 -17.79 -20.54
N ARG A 579 29.38 -17.97 -19.34
CA ARG A 579 28.12 -18.72 -19.18
C ARG A 579 26.86 -17.84 -19.25
N ARG A 580 26.26 -17.77 -20.44
CA ARG A 580 24.89 -17.25 -20.61
C ARG A 580 23.87 -18.01 -19.72
N PRO A 581 22.90 -17.32 -19.10
CA PRO A 581 21.89 -17.97 -18.26
C PRO A 581 20.95 -18.85 -19.09
N LYS A 582 20.58 -20.03 -18.56
CA LYS A 582 19.58 -20.90 -19.18
C LYS A 582 18.16 -20.46 -18.78
N LYS A 583 17.32 -20.17 -19.79
CA LYS A 583 15.89 -19.89 -19.61
C LYS A 583 15.20 -21.04 -18.86
N ARG A 584 14.38 -20.72 -17.84
CA ARG A 584 13.30 -21.59 -17.34
C ARG A 584 12.01 -21.18 -18.04
N SER A 585 11.25 -22.13 -18.57
CA SER A 585 9.98 -21.89 -19.28
C SER A 585 8.78 -22.36 -18.46
N TYR A 586 7.61 -21.72 -18.67
CA TYR A 586 6.35 -22.07 -18.02
C TYR A 586 5.16 -21.70 -18.93
N HIS A 587 4.35 -22.66 -19.43
CA HIS A 587 3.28 -22.43 -20.44
C HIS A 587 2.05 -23.42 -20.37
N PRO A 588 0.91 -23.08 -19.70
CA PRO A 588 -0.31 -23.95 -19.58
C PRO A 588 -1.74 -23.30 -19.54
N LYS A 589 -2.91 -24.04 -19.60
CA LYS A 589 -4.35 -23.60 -19.91
C LYS A 589 -5.62 -24.67 -19.82
N LYS A 590 -6.84 -24.51 -19.08
CA LYS A 590 -8.41 -24.89 -18.98
C LYS A 590 -9.47 -26.14 -19.45
N GLN A 591 -10.56 -26.59 -18.64
CA GLN A 591 -12.09 -27.17 -18.67
C GLN A 591 -12.83 -28.50 -19.27
N ARG A 592 -13.97 -28.95 -18.58
CA ARG A 592 -15.07 -30.08 -18.41
C ARG A 592 -14.88 -31.61 -18.03
N LEU A 593 -15.15 -32.21 -16.84
CA LEU A 593 -16.28 -32.67 -15.95
C LEU A 593 -16.74 -34.17 -15.96
N ALA A 594 -16.03 -35.05 -15.22
CA ALA A 594 -16.58 -36.33 -14.69
C ALA A 594 -15.86 -36.86 -13.41
N ARG A 595 -16.57 -37.14 -12.30
CA ARG A 595 -16.11 -37.78 -11.02
C ARG A 595 -14.60 -38.00 -10.78
N HIS A 596 -14.04 -37.35 -9.76
CA HIS A 596 -12.61 -37.01 -9.72
C HIS A 596 -11.74 -37.87 -8.80
N GLU A 597 -11.26 -38.99 -9.34
CA GLU A 597 -9.88 -39.40 -9.05
C GLU A 597 -8.95 -38.30 -9.60
N VAL A 598 -7.90 -37.94 -8.84
CA VAL A 598 -6.99 -36.87 -9.28
C VAL A 598 -6.02 -37.46 -10.31
N ILE A 599 -6.22 -37.12 -11.59
CA ILE A 599 -5.33 -37.52 -12.68
C ILE A 599 -3.97 -36.81 -12.46
N CYS A 600 -3.02 -37.57 -11.91
CA CYS A 600 -1.67 -37.12 -11.55
C CYS A 600 -0.55 -37.70 -12.44
N SER A 601 -0.89 -38.51 -13.45
CA SER A 601 0.06 -39.14 -14.37
C SER A 601 -0.55 -39.39 -15.75
N GLU A 602 0.29 -39.57 -16.77
CA GLU A 602 -0.13 -39.89 -18.15
C GLU A 602 -0.96 -41.19 -18.22
N ASP A 603 -0.58 -42.22 -17.46
CA ASP A 603 -1.30 -43.49 -17.40
C ASP A 603 -2.71 -43.34 -16.80
N ALA A 604 -2.86 -42.46 -15.80
CA ALA A 604 -4.17 -42.14 -15.22
C ALA A 604 -5.05 -41.39 -16.22
N LEU A 605 -4.48 -40.48 -17.03
CA LEU A 605 -5.22 -39.80 -18.10
C LEU A 605 -5.67 -40.81 -19.16
N TRP A 606 -4.77 -41.67 -19.65
CA TRP A 606 -5.08 -42.59 -20.74
C TRP A 606 -6.07 -43.70 -20.32
N SER A 607 -6.07 -44.07 -19.03
CA SER A 607 -7.12 -44.89 -18.41
C SER A 607 -8.50 -44.22 -18.50
N GLU A 608 -8.61 -42.94 -18.15
CA GLU A 608 -9.88 -42.19 -18.20
C GLU A 608 -10.35 -41.91 -19.64
N VAL A 609 -9.45 -41.58 -20.56
CA VAL A 609 -9.76 -41.49 -21.99
C VAL A 609 -10.24 -42.85 -22.53
N GLY A 610 -9.62 -43.95 -22.09
CA GLY A 610 -10.06 -45.33 -22.39
C GLY A 610 -11.51 -45.62 -21.95
N LYS A 611 -11.96 -45.08 -20.81
CA LYS A 611 -13.35 -45.22 -20.30
C LYS A 611 -14.40 -44.48 -21.16
N LEU A 612 -13.98 -43.73 -22.19
CA LEU A 612 -14.85 -43.11 -23.19
C LEU A 612 -15.15 -44.01 -24.40
N VAL A 613 -14.43 -45.12 -24.60
CA VAL A 613 -14.67 -46.05 -25.73
C VAL A 613 -16.13 -46.51 -25.75
N GLY A 614 -16.75 -46.44 -26.92
CA GLY A 614 -18.15 -46.79 -27.15
C GLY A 614 -19.16 -45.67 -26.81
N ARG A 615 -18.76 -44.57 -26.17
CA ARG A 615 -19.65 -43.43 -25.88
C ARG A 615 -19.84 -42.52 -27.08
N GLU A 616 -21.01 -41.89 -27.16
CA GLU A 616 -21.29 -40.78 -28.07
C GLU A 616 -21.12 -39.44 -27.32
N LEU A 617 -20.39 -38.52 -27.94
CA LEU A 617 -20.09 -37.17 -27.47
C LEU A 617 -20.57 -36.16 -28.53
N LYS A 618 -20.56 -34.86 -28.19
CA LYS A 618 -20.95 -33.76 -29.08
C LYS A 618 -19.90 -32.68 -29.09
N THR A 619 -19.61 -32.10 -30.26
CA THR A 619 -18.71 -30.95 -30.36
C THR A 619 -19.30 -29.71 -29.68
N LEU A 620 -18.45 -28.85 -29.12
CA LEU A 620 -18.86 -27.75 -28.24
C LEU A 620 -19.32 -26.48 -28.97
N ASP A 621 -19.15 -26.46 -30.29
CA ASP A 621 -19.49 -25.40 -31.24
C ASP A 621 -20.92 -25.54 -31.78
N GLU A 622 -21.18 -26.64 -32.49
CA GLU A 622 -22.40 -26.88 -33.26
C GLU A 622 -23.22 -28.04 -32.68
N GLY A 623 -22.80 -28.61 -31.55
CA GLY A 623 -23.47 -29.75 -30.90
C GLY A 623 -23.42 -31.05 -31.71
N LYS A 624 -22.55 -31.15 -32.72
CA LYS A 624 -22.52 -32.25 -33.69
C LYS A 624 -22.06 -33.55 -33.04
N PRO A 625 -22.84 -34.65 -33.13
CA PRO A 625 -22.48 -35.90 -32.50
C PRO A 625 -21.33 -36.63 -33.21
N PHE A 626 -20.54 -37.34 -32.40
CA PHE A 626 -19.52 -38.29 -32.81
C PHE A 626 -19.32 -39.37 -31.72
N ARG A 627 -18.91 -40.57 -32.10
CA ARG A 627 -18.77 -41.72 -31.19
C ARG A 627 -17.31 -42.16 -31.07
N VAL A 628 -16.80 -42.37 -29.87
CA VAL A 628 -15.45 -42.95 -29.69
C VAL A 628 -15.50 -44.43 -30.03
N LEU A 629 -14.74 -44.87 -31.04
CA LEU A 629 -14.69 -46.27 -31.46
C LEU A 629 -13.63 -47.06 -30.70
N LYS A 630 -12.44 -46.49 -30.53
CA LYS A 630 -11.28 -47.16 -29.92
C LYS A 630 -10.32 -46.12 -29.34
N VAL A 631 -9.63 -46.48 -28.26
CA VAL A 631 -8.42 -45.83 -27.78
C VAL A 631 -7.29 -46.86 -27.84
N ASP A 632 -6.10 -46.44 -28.25
CA ASP A 632 -4.87 -47.21 -28.07
C ASP A 632 -3.73 -46.29 -27.62
N ASP A 633 -2.56 -46.87 -27.36
CA ASP A 633 -1.43 -46.17 -26.73
C ASP A 633 -0.87 -45.01 -27.58
N SER A 634 -1.27 -44.91 -28.86
CA SER A 634 -0.84 -43.85 -29.77
C SER A 634 -1.95 -42.85 -30.16
N LYS A 635 -3.24 -43.21 -30.10
CA LYS A 635 -4.34 -42.38 -30.63
C LYS A 635 -5.74 -42.78 -30.15
N VAL A 636 -6.70 -41.89 -30.39
CA VAL A 636 -8.14 -42.12 -30.23
C VAL A 636 -8.80 -42.14 -31.61
N GLU A 637 -9.52 -43.21 -31.93
CA GLU A 637 -10.31 -43.33 -33.15
C GLU A 637 -11.79 -43.03 -32.87
N ILE A 638 -12.38 -42.10 -33.61
CA ILE A 638 -13.76 -41.63 -33.47
C ILE A 638 -14.54 -41.82 -34.77
N PHE A 639 -15.86 -41.96 -34.69
CA PHE A 639 -16.78 -42.03 -35.82
C PHE A 639 -17.72 -40.82 -35.82
N ILE A 640 -17.64 -39.98 -36.84
CA ILE A 640 -18.45 -38.77 -36.93
C ILE A 640 -19.81 -39.14 -37.54
N THR A 641 -20.81 -39.35 -36.69
CA THR A 641 -22.09 -40.00 -37.05
C THR A 641 -22.84 -39.27 -38.17
N HIS A 642 -22.74 -37.94 -38.24
CA HIS A 642 -23.35 -37.12 -39.29
C HIS A 642 -22.56 -37.08 -40.62
N THR A 643 -21.35 -37.65 -40.70
CA THR A 643 -20.58 -37.78 -41.97
C THR A 643 -20.29 -39.23 -42.37
N GLY A 644 -20.60 -40.20 -41.50
CA GLY A 644 -20.38 -41.63 -41.75
C GLY A 644 -18.92 -42.06 -41.83
N LYS A 645 -17.95 -41.19 -41.48
CA LYS A 645 -16.51 -41.47 -41.59
C LYS A 645 -15.81 -41.57 -40.24
N PRO A 646 -14.92 -42.56 -40.05
CA PRO A 646 -14.00 -42.56 -38.92
C PRO A 646 -12.89 -41.52 -39.10
N ARG A 647 -12.38 -40.98 -37.99
CA ARG A 647 -11.19 -40.12 -37.90
C ARG A 647 -10.33 -40.54 -36.71
N LYS A 648 -9.09 -40.06 -36.68
CA LYS A 648 -8.09 -40.39 -35.64
C LYS A 648 -7.52 -39.10 -35.08
N ILE A 649 -7.39 -39.02 -33.76
CA ILE A 649 -6.81 -37.91 -32.99
C ILE A 649 -5.61 -38.51 -32.25
N GLN A 650 -4.41 -37.95 -32.40
CA GLN A 650 -3.21 -38.54 -31.81
C GLN A 650 -3.18 -38.35 -30.29
N ARG A 651 -2.45 -39.23 -29.57
CA ARG A 651 -2.35 -39.17 -28.09
C ARG A 651 -1.81 -37.84 -27.59
N ASN A 652 -0.77 -37.31 -28.25
CA ASN A 652 -0.17 -36.03 -27.88
C ASN A 652 -1.15 -34.86 -28.00
N GLU A 653 -2.02 -34.83 -29.03
CA GLU A 653 -3.05 -33.77 -29.17
C GLU A 653 -3.96 -33.64 -27.93
N ILE A 654 -4.24 -34.77 -27.25
CA ILE A 654 -5.06 -34.82 -26.03
C ILE A 654 -4.21 -34.66 -24.77
N GLN A 655 -3.02 -35.29 -24.70
CA GLN A 655 -2.09 -35.19 -23.56
C GLN A 655 -1.54 -33.77 -23.38
N ASP A 656 -0.98 -33.17 -24.45
CA ASP A 656 -0.44 -31.81 -24.45
C ASP A 656 -1.52 -30.78 -24.09
N SER A 657 -2.77 -31.03 -24.50
CA SER A 657 -3.92 -30.22 -24.11
C SER A 657 -4.29 -30.44 -22.63
N TRP A 658 -4.26 -31.68 -22.13
CA TRP A 658 -4.61 -32.03 -20.75
C TRP A 658 -3.63 -31.48 -19.70
N ASP A 659 -2.33 -31.52 -19.98
CA ASP A 659 -1.34 -31.05 -19.01
C ASP A 659 -1.32 -29.52 -18.94
N ARG A 660 -1.58 -28.85 -20.07
CA ARG A 660 -1.96 -27.43 -20.08
C ARG A 660 -3.24 -27.24 -19.24
N LEU A 661 -4.29 -28.04 -19.46
CA LEU A 661 -5.61 -27.97 -18.77
C LEU A 661 -5.46 -27.69 -17.28
N ILE A 662 -4.61 -28.49 -16.62
CA ILE A 662 -4.38 -28.45 -15.19
C ILE A 662 -3.53 -27.25 -14.74
N GLN A 663 -2.50 -26.86 -15.50
CA GLN A 663 -1.36 -26.11 -14.93
C GLN A 663 -1.53 -24.56 -14.85
N LYS A 664 -2.32 -23.87 -15.70
CA LYS A 664 -2.86 -22.51 -15.38
C LYS A 664 -4.31 -22.59 -14.91
N GLY A 665 -5.04 -23.55 -15.47
CA GLY A 665 -6.47 -23.39 -15.65
C GLY A 665 -6.91 -22.25 -16.60
N GLU A 666 -6.12 -21.78 -17.63
CA GLU A 666 -6.43 -20.66 -18.63
C GLU A 666 -6.50 -20.89 -20.24
N LEU A 667 -7.05 -21.99 -20.83
CA LEU A 667 -7.38 -22.33 -22.29
C LEU A 667 -8.62 -21.75 -23.03
N SER A 668 -8.52 -21.74 -24.35
CA SER A 668 -9.60 -21.56 -25.33
C SER A 668 -9.34 -22.36 -26.61
N LEU A 669 -10.29 -22.50 -27.54
CA LEU A 669 -10.08 -23.35 -28.74
C LEU A 669 -8.85 -22.99 -29.60
N SER A 670 -8.43 -21.73 -29.65
CA SER A 670 -7.20 -21.33 -30.34
C SER A 670 -5.94 -21.89 -29.68
N ASP A 671 -5.96 -22.09 -28.37
CA ASP A 671 -4.84 -22.66 -27.60
C ASP A 671 -4.72 -24.20 -27.74
N ILE A 672 -5.80 -24.88 -28.16
CA ILE A 672 -5.74 -26.29 -28.62
C ILE A 672 -5.10 -26.33 -30.02
N ARG A 673 -5.42 -25.32 -30.85
CA ARG A 673 -5.16 -25.33 -32.29
C ARG A 673 -3.77 -24.79 -32.63
N GLN A 674 -2.73 -25.57 -32.31
CA GLN A 674 -1.38 -25.25 -32.78
C GLN A 674 -1.19 -25.54 -34.28
N GLU A 675 -0.39 -24.71 -34.93
CA GLU A 675 0.01 -24.92 -36.32
C GLU A 675 0.85 -26.21 -36.46
N GLY A 676 0.62 -26.95 -37.54
CA GLY A 676 1.38 -28.16 -37.90
C GLY A 676 0.78 -29.50 -37.46
N TYR A 677 -0.22 -29.53 -36.56
CA TYR A 677 -0.88 -30.77 -36.14
C TYR A 677 -2.41 -30.69 -36.27
N SER A 678 -2.98 -31.72 -36.93
CA SER A 678 -4.41 -31.93 -37.23
C SER A 678 -5.03 -31.02 -38.31
N GLU A 679 -5.52 -31.64 -39.39
CA GLU A 679 -6.38 -31.00 -40.41
C GLU A 679 -7.83 -30.74 -39.89
N TYR A 680 -8.13 -31.12 -38.65
CA TYR A 680 -9.50 -31.30 -38.15
C TYR A 680 -9.80 -30.45 -36.92
N SER A 681 -11.08 -30.16 -36.68
CA SER A 681 -11.48 -29.13 -35.72
C SER A 681 -11.01 -29.44 -34.28
N PRO A 682 -10.41 -28.46 -33.55
CA PRO A 682 -10.08 -28.61 -32.14
C PRO A 682 -11.31 -28.88 -31.26
N THR A 683 -12.53 -28.67 -31.78
CA THR A 683 -13.78 -28.91 -31.04
C THR A 683 -14.10 -30.39 -30.79
N TYR A 684 -13.45 -31.32 -31.50
CA TYR A 684 -13.46 -32.75 -31.15
C TYR A 684 -12.54 -33.05 -29.94
N VAL A 685 -11.32 -32.50 -29.93
CA VAL A 685 -10.38 -32.61 -28.79
C VAL A 685 -10.99 -31.96 -27.55
N ALA A 686 -11.51 -30.74 -27.69
CA ALA A 686 -12.23 -30.05 -26.61
C ALA A 686 -13.39 -30.89 -26.07
N ALA A 687 -14.20 -31.52 -26.93
CA ALA A 687 -15.31 -32.37 -26.50
C ALA A 687 -14.89 -33.66 -25.78
N ILE A 688 -13.73 -34.24 -26.14
CA ILE A 688 -13.15 -35.38 -25.42
C ILE A 688 -12.64 -34.92 -24.05
N LEU A 689 -11.86 -33.84 -24.00
CA LEU A 689 -11.40 -33.24 -22.74
C LEU A 689 -12.58 -32.85 -21.84
N VAL A 690 -13.70 -32.41 -22.44
CA VAL A 690 -14.96 -32.06 -21.78
C VAL A 690 -15.75 -33.26 -21.21
N ALA A 691 -15.34 -34.49 -21.53
CA ALA A 691 -15.88 -35.69 -20.93
C ALA A 691 -15.06 -36.19 -19.72
N LEU A 692 -13.96 -35.51 -19.34
CA LEU A 692 -12.93 -36.05 -18.43
C LEU A 692 -12.95 -35.50 -16.98
N PRO A 693 -12.18 -36.11 -16.05
CA PRO A 693 -12.12 -35.72 -14.64
C PRO A 693 -11.50 -34.36 -14.19
N GLY A 694 -12.36 -33.38 -13.82
CA GLY A 694 -12.08 -32.36 -12.75
C GLY A 694 -12.33 -30.88 -13.13
N VAL A 695 -13.19 -30.71 -14.11
CA VAL A 695 -13.02 -29.82 -15.27
C VAL A 695 -14.52 -29.26 -15.40
N THR A 696 -14.90 -28.07 -15.90
CA THR A 696 -16.32 -27.46 -16.07
C THR A 696 -16.67 -26.89 -17.53
N TYR A 697 -17.65 -26.05 -17.98
CA TYR A 697 -17.53 -25.35 -19.33
C TYR A 697 -18.16 -23.95 -19.50
N VAL A 698 -17.70 -23.16 -20.51
CA VAL A 698 -18.42 -22.02 -21.17
C VAL A 698 -18.24 -22.00 -22.71
N THR A 699 -19.22 -21.49 -23.47
CA THR A 699 -19.29 -21.67 -24.94
C THR A 699 -19.15 -20.41 -25.81
N ASN A 700 -19.11 -19.19 -25.26
CA ASN A 700 -18.92 -17.96 -26.06
C ASN A 700 -17.96 -16.96 -25.39
N PRO A 701 -16.73 -16.77 -25.92
CA PRO A 701 -16.04 -17.72 -26.81
C PRO A 701 -15.87 -19.08 -26.12
N ILE A 702 -15.63 -20.16 -26.87
CA ILE A 702 -15.42 -21.49 -26.27
C ILE A 702 -14.13 -21.46 -25.42
N ARG A 703 -14.37 -21.38 -24.11
CA ARG A 703 -13.44 -21.09 -23.03
C ARG A 703 -13.82 -21.93 -21.83
N LEU A 704 -12.89 -21.95 -20.89
CA LEU A 704 -12.60 -23.16 -20.17
C LEU A 704 -12.13 -22.85 -18.64
N SER A 705 -11.63 -23.80 -17.77
CA SER A 705 -10.95 -23.79 -16.40
C SER A 705 -10.71 -25.21 -15.78
N TYR A 706 -9.62 -25.49 -15.05
CA TYR A 706 -9.56 -26.70 -14.19
C TYR A 706 -10.15 -26.37 -12.81
N HIS A 707 -10.86 -27.29 -12.17
CA HIS A 707 -11.46 -27.12 -10.85
C HIS A 707 -11.17 -28.35 -9.98
N ARG A 708 -10.06 -28.32 -9.24
CA ARG A 708 -9.76 -29.36 -8.25
C ARG A 708 -10.97 -29.57 -7.30
N PRO A 709 -11.32 -30.81 -6.95
CA PRO A 709 -12.48 -31.06 -6.08
C PRO A 709 -12.26 -30.52 -4.68
N LYS A 710 -13.30 -29.92 -4.09
CA LYS A 710 -13.42 -29.85 -2.62
C LYS A 710 -13.87 -31.22 -2.12
N ALA A 711 -13.47 -31.59 -0.90
CA ALA A 711 -14.17 -32.63 -0.14
C ALA A 711 -15.64 -32.19 0.08
N PRO A 712 -16.61 -33.11 0.05
CA PRO A 712 -18.02 -32.75 0.23
C PRO A 712 -18.29 -32.32 1.67
N ASP A 713 -18.94 -31.16 1.85
CA ASP A 713 -20.38 -31.22 2.17
C ASP A 713 -21.12 -29.86 2.08
N ILE A 714 -22.43 -29.99 1.84
CA ILE A 714 -23.56 -29.12 2.26
C ILE A 714 -23.37 -27.57 2.17
N GLY A 715 -23.78 -27.03 1.01
CA GLY A 715 -24.87 -26.04 0.92
C GLY A 715 -24.79 -24.72 1.70
N ILE A 716 -24.08 -23.72 1.16
CA ILE A 716 -24.38 -22.29 1.39
C ILE A 716 -24.59 -21.61 0.02
N ARG A 717 -25.75 -21.86 -0.62
CA ARG A 717 -26.15 -21.21 -1.89
C ARG A 717 -27.62 -20.82 -2.03
N ASP A 718 -28.51 -21.35 -1.19
CA ASP A 718 -29.96 -21.22 -1.38
C ASP A 718 -30.63 -20.15 -0.50
N ILE A 719 -29.90 -19.10 -0.13
CA ILE A 719 -30.43 -17.88 0.51
C ILE A 719 -29.93 -16.62 -0.22
N ILE A 720 -30.27 -16.50 -1.51
CA ILE A 720 -30.53 -15.17 -2.09
C ILE A 720 -32.05 -14.97 -2.00
N TYR A 721 -32.52 -14.48 -0.86
CA TYR A 721 -33.84 -13.88 -0.77
C TYR A 721 -33.73 -12.40 -1.17
N PRO A 722 -34.21 -11.99 -2.36
CA PRO A 722 -34.62 -10.62 -2.53
C PRO A 722 -35.85 -10.41 -1.64
N VAL A 723 -35.70 -9.71 -0.52
CA VAL A 723 -36.86 -9.11 0.17
C VAL A 723 -37.21 -7.84 -0.63
N PRO A 724 -38.35 -7.81 -1.36
CA PRO A 724 -38.65 -6.68 -2.24
C PRO A 724 -39.16 -5.50 -1.41
N PHE A 725 -38.24 -4.66 -0.93
CA PHE A 725 -38.54 -3.33 -0.39
C PHE A 725 -39.36 -2.46 -1.37
N ALA A 726 -39.35 -2.80 -2.66
CA ALA A 726 -40.13 -2.16 -3.71
C ALA A 726 -41.67 -2.39 -3.65
N ASN A 727 -42.20 -3.25 -2.76
CA ASN A 727 -43.66 -3.47 -2.68
C ASN A 727 -44.23 -3.66 -1.26
N ALA A 728 -43.41 -3.58 -0.21
CA ALA A 728 -43.90 -3.57 1.16
C ALA A 728 -44.43 -2.18 1.54
N SER A 729 -45.71 -1.90 1.28
CA SER A 729 -46.38 -0.70 1.84
C SER A 729 -46.38 -0.78 3.36
N LEU A 730 -45.44 -0.08 4.01
CA LEU A 730 -45.34 -0.01 5.47
C LEU A 730 -46.70 0.39 6.07
N SER A 731 -47.19 -0.40 7.03
CA SER A 731 -48.49 -0.13 7.65
C SER A 731 -48.49 1.21 8.39
N PRO A 732 -49.67 1.85 8.57
CA PRO A 732 -49.76 3.13 9.28
C PRO A 732 -49.10 3.09 10.67
N GLU A 733 -49.27 2.00 11.41
CA GLU A 733 -48.70 1.81 12.74
C GLU A 733 -47.16 1.77 12.71
N VAL A 734 -46.56 1.11 11.71
CA VAL A 734 -45.10 1.06 11.56
C VAL A 734 -44.53 2.43 11.17
N ARG A 735 -45.21 3.16 10.28
CA ARG A 735 -44.84 4.54 9.93
C ARG A 735 -44.96 5.50 11.11
N GLU A 736 -46.03 5.42 11.90
CA GLU A 736 -46.22 6.27 13.08
C GLU A 736 -45.24 5.90 14.22
N GLY A 737 -44.97 4.61 14.42
CA GLY A 737 -43.98 4.12 15.38
C GLY A 737 -42.56 4.58 15.07
N LEU A 738 -42.16 4.57 13.78
CA LEU A 738 -40.89 5.14 13.33
C LEU A 738 -40.87 6.66 13.52
N SER A 739 -41.94 7.37 13.14
CA SER A 739 -42.05 8.82 13.30
C SER A 739 -41.95 9.28 14.76
N LYS A 740 -42.40 8.47 15.73
CA LYS A 740 -42.32 8.79 17.16
C LYS A 740 -40.96 8.44 17.80
N ARG A 741 -40.15 7.59 17.17
CA ARG A 741 -38.85 7.13 17.70
C ARG A 741 -37.62 7.85 17.11
N LEU A 742 -37.76 8.56 15.99
CA LEU A 742 -36.62 9.05 15.20
C LEU A 742 -36.50 10.58 15.08
N GLY A 743 -37.27 11.36 15.85
CA GLY A 743 -37.06 12.81 15.98
C GLY A 743 -37.11 13.59 14.65
N PRO A 744 -36.28 14.65 14.48
CA PRO A 744 -36.35 15.56 13.33
C PRO A 744 -35.67 15.04 12.04
N ILE A 745 -35.41 13.73 11.90
CA ILE A 745 -34.74 13.12 10.74
C ILE A 745 -35.70 13.05 9.52
N ARG A 746 -36.07 14.21 8.98
CA ARG A 746 -36.91 14.30 7.77
C ARG A 746 -36.14 14.08 6.47
N ARG A 747 -34.88 14.53 6.40
CA ARG A 747 -34.07 14.51 5.15
C ARG A 747 -33.41 13.16 4.83
N GLY A 748 -33.16 12.29 5.82
CA GLY A 748 -32.60 10.96 5.57
C GLY A 748 -33.59 9.99 4.93
N PHE A 749 -34.86 10.06 5.32
CA PHE A 749 -35.89 9.09 4.90
C PHE A 749 -36.25 9.16 3.40
N GLU A 750 -36.20 10.34 2.79
CA GLU A 750 -36.48 10.50 1.35
C GLU A 750 -35.36 9.89 0.48
N PHE A 751 -34.13 9.84 0.99
CA PHE A 751 -32.97 9.29 0.26
C PHE A 751 -32.92 7.75 0.26
N ILE A 752 -33.46 7.10 1.30
CA ILE A 752 -33.52 5.63 1.41
C ILE A 752 -34.36 5.00 0.28
N PHE A 753 -35.27 5.76 -0.34
CA PHE A 753 -36.06 5.31 -1.49
C PHE A 753 -35.32 5.37 -2.84
N TRP A 754 -34.09 5.91 -2.90
CA TRP A 754 -33.41 6.22 -4.18
C TRP A 754 -32.03 5.56 -4.38
N TYR A 755 -31.48 4.87 -3.37
CA TYR A 755 -30.21 4.13 -3.48
C TYR A 755 -30.44 2.61 -3.27
N PRO A 756 -29.49 1.73 -3.68
CA PRO A 756 -29.84 0.42 -4.24
C PRO A 756 -30.37 -0.59 -3.24
N SER A 757 -31.25 -1.46 -3.74
CA SER A 757 -32.09 -2.45 -3.05
C SER A 757 -31.36 -3.66 -2.44
N THR A 758 -30.17 -3.44 -1.86
CA THR A 758 -29.39 -4.50 -1.18
C THR A 758 -28.89 -4.05 0.20
N PRO A 759 -28.90 -4.91 1.23
CA PRO A 759 -28.38 -4.56 2.57
C PRO A 759 -26.91 -4.11 2.57
N LYS A 760 -26.12 -4.54 1.58
CA LYS A 760 -24.72 -4.14 1.40
C LYS A 760 -24.58 -2.61 1.23
N GLY A 761 -25.45 -2.00 0.43
CA GLY A 761 -25.40 -0.56 0.15
C GLY A 761 -25.76 0.31 1.35
N LEU A 762 -26.63 -0.18 2.25
CA LEU A 762 -26.96 0.54 3.48
C LEU A 762 -25.78 0.61 4.45
N ASP A 763 -25.08 -0.50 4.67
CA ASP A 763 -23.88 -0.53 5.52
C ASP A 763 -22.80 0.46 5.02
N GLU A 764 -22.58 0.51 3.70
CA GLU A 764 -21.63 1.42 3.03
C GLU A 764 -22.06 2.90 3.12
N TYR A 765 -23.35 3.20 2.89
CA TYR A 765 -23.89 4.56 3.04
C TYR A 765 -23.79 5.06 4.48
N LEU A 766 -24.12 4.21 5.47
CA LEU A 766 -24.05 4.59 6.88
C LEU A 766 -22.61 4.80 7.37
N GLN A 767 -21.63 4.09 6.79
CA GLN A 767 -20.21 4.36 7.03
C GLN A 767 -19.80 5.73 6.47
N GLN A 768 -20.21 6.08 5.25
CA GLN A 768 -19.98 7.41 4.68
C GLN A 768 -20.67 8.53 5.47
N TYR A 769 -21.90 8.31 5.93
CA TYR A 769 -22.66 9.26 6.74
C TYR A 769 -21.96 9.64 8.06
N ILE A 770 -21.19 8.71 8.65
CA ILE A 770 -20.38 8.97 9.85
C ILE A 770 -18.92 9.36 9.54
N ALA A 771 -18.48 9.46 8.29
CA ALA A 771 -17.09 9.76 7.91
C ALA A 771 -16.76 11.28 7.82
N ASP A 772 -17.57 12.12 8.47
CA ASP A 772 -17.48 13.58 8.38
C ASP A 772 -16.28 14.17 9.16
N LYS A 773 -15.79 15.35 8.73
CA LYS A 773 -14.36 15.73 8.67
C LYS A 773 -13.50 15.73 9.94
N ASP A 774 -14.06 15.63 11.15
CA ASP A 774 -13.31 15.79 12.41
C ASP A 774 -13.10 14.48 13.21
N ALA A 775 -13.43 13.31 12.65
CA ALA A 775 -13.43 12.05 13.40
C ALA A 775 -12.62 10.92 12.73
N ASN A 776 -11.45 10.59 13.31
CA ASN A 776 -10.68 9.39 13.01
C ASN A 776 -11.44 8.11 13.42
N ARG A 777 -12.34 7.63 12.56
CA ARG A 777 -13.24 6.49 12.83
C ARG A 777 -12.80 5.22 12.10
N PHE A 778 -12.26 4.27 12.86
CA PHE A 778 -11.82 2.95 12.38
C PHE A 778 -13.02 2.07 12.00
N VAL A 779 -13.31 1.93 10.70
CA VAL A 779 -14.40 1.07 10.19
C VAL A 779 -13.97 -0.39 10.19
N THR A 780 -14.77 -1.30 10.74
CA THR A 780 -14.41 -2.73 10.78
C THR A 780 -14.66 -3.44 9.44
N PRO A 781 -13.67 -4.18 8.88
CA PRO A 781 -13.86 -4.91 7.63
C PRO A 781 -14.85 -6.04 7.85
N ARG A 782 -15.70 -6.32 6.86
CA ARG A 782 -16.83 -7.27 7.02
C ARG A 782 -16.34 -8.66 7.39
N GLU A 783 -15.19 -9.06 6.85
CA GLU A 783 -14.51 -10.32 7.07
C GLU A 783 -14.12 -10.49 8.56
N VAL A 784 -13.69 -9.40 9.22
CA VAL A 784 -13.35 -9.39 10.64
C VAL A 784 -14.62 -9.42 11.50
N VAL A 785 -15.66 -8.67 11.13
CA VAL A 785 -16.97 -8.73 11.82
C VAL A 785 -17.55 -10.15 11.73
N ASP A 786 -17.53 -10.76 10.54
CA ASP A 786 -18.03 -12.11 10.31
C ASP A 786 -17.21 -13.17 11.06
N LEU A 787 -15.87 -13.07 11.06
CA LEU A 787 -15.00 -13.90 11.90
C LEU A 787 -15.38 -13.79 13.39
N MET A 788 -15.51 -12.56 13.91
CA MET A 788 -15.81 -12.33 15.33
C MET A 788 -17.20 -12.83 15.73
N VAL A 789 -18.22 -12.63 14.90
CA VAL A 789 -19.59 -13.14 15.15
C VAL A 789 -19.63 -14.68 15.06
N ASN A 790 -18.91 -15.29 14.12
CA ASN A 790 -18.84 -16.74 14.01
C ASN A 790 -18.00 -17.39 15.12
N LEU A 791 -16.99 -16.72 15.68
CA LEU A 791 -16.31 -17.14 16.91
C LEU A 791 -17.23 -16.97 18.14
N ALA A 792 -17.98 -15.88 18.18
CA ALA A 792 -18.88 -15.56 19.29
C ALA A 792 -20.03 -16.56 19.43
N GLN A 793 -20.60 -17.06 18.33
CA GLN A 793 -21.77 -17.96 18.29
C GLN A 793 -22.94 -17.44 19.19
N PRO A 794 -23.52 -16.25 18.91
CA PRO A 794 -24.65 -15.73 19.68
C PRO A 794 -25.86 -16.69 19.63
N LYS A 795 -26.60 -16.79 20.74
CA LYS A 795 -27.68 -17.77 20.93
C LYS A 795 -29.03 -17.05 21.19
N PRO A 796 -30.18 -17.69 20.90
CA PRO A 796 -31.51 -17.20 21.29
C PRO A 796 -31.60 -16.81 22.76
N GLY A 797 -32.32 -15.73 23.06
CA GLY A 797 -32.50 -15.21 24.41
C GLY A 797 -31.26 -14.61 25.08
N GLU A 798 -30.12 -14.45 24.37
CA GLU A 798 -28.93 -13.82 24.94
C GLU A 798 -28.97 -12.28 24.87
N ARG A 799 -28.34 -11.67 25.88
CA ARG A 799 -28.04 -10.24 25.93
C ARG A 799 -26.69 -9.95 25.28
N VAL A 800 -26.70 -9.31 24.12
CA VAL A 800 -25.50 -9.04 23.30
C VAL A 800 -25.21 -7.53 23.30
N ALA A 801 -23.98 -7.14 23.63
CA ALA A 801 -23.57 -5.74 23.67
C ALA A 801 -22.34 -5.40 22.81
N ASP A 802 -22.35 -4.18 22.25
CA ASP A 802 -21.21 -3.49 21.65
C ASP A 802 -21.21 -2.04 22.15
N ILE A 803 -20.37 -1.73 23.14
CA ILE A 803 -20.34 -0.38 23.76
C ILE A 803 -19.37 0.60 23.07
N CYS A 804 -19.03 0.34 21.81
CA CYS A 804 -18.36 1.28 20.90
C CYS A 804 -18.88 1.08 19.46
N CYS A 805 -20.21 1.07 19.29
CA CYS A 805 -20.84 0.34 18.20
C CYS A 805 -20.70 0.94 16.79
N GLY A 806 -20.29 2.20 16.63
CA GLY A 806 -20.24 2.85 15.32
C GLY A 806 -21.58 2.75 14.59
N THR A 807 -21.61 2.15 13.39
CA THR A 807 -22.83 1.91 12.60
C THR A 807 -23.67 0.69 13.05
N GLY A 808 -23.39 0.10 14.22
CA GLY A 808 -24.12 -1.03 14.78
C GLY A 808 -23.85 -2.38 14.10
N ILE A 809 -22.81 -2.47 13.26
CA ILE A 809 -22.59 -3.61 12.35
C ILE A 809 -22.41 -4.96 13.08
N PHE A 810 -21.77 -4.98 14.24
CA PHE A 810 -21.64 -6.19 15.07
C PHE A 810 -22.99 -6.70 15.58
N LEU A 811 -23.86 -5.79 16.06
CA LEU A 811 -25.20 -6.11 16.56
C LEU A 811 -26.11 -6.59 15.42
N VAL A 812 -26.03 -5.94 14.25
CA VAL A 812 -26.73 -6.36 13.02
C VAL A 812 -26.28 -7.75 12.58
N LYS A 813 -24.98 -8.03 12.58
CA LYS A 813 -24.44 -9.35 12.20
C LYS A 813 -24.77 -10.43 13.23
N ALA A 814 -24.76 -10.12 14.53
CA ALA A 814 -25.23 -11.05 15.56
C ALA A 814 -26.72 -11.40 15.39
N LEU A 815 -27.56 -10.40 15.07
CA LEU A 815 -28.97 -10.62 14.74
C LEU A 815 -29.17 -11.49 13.49
N ARG A 816 -28.41 -11.23 12.41
CA ARG A 816 -28.45 -12.05 11.19
C ARG A 816 -28.01 -13.49 11.48
N PHE A 817 -26.91 -13.69 12.21
CA PHE A 817 -26.46 -15.03 12.64
C PHE A 817 -27.54 -15.79 13.42
N VAL A 818 -28.20 -15.14 14.39
CA VAL A 818 -29.26 -15.81 15.16
C VAL A 818 -30.47 -16.15 14.29
N LYS A 819 -30.87 -15.28 13.35
CA LYS A 819 -31.93 -15.58 12.39
C LYS A 819 -31.54 -16.74 11.44
N GLU A 820 -30.32 -16.73 10.91
CA GLU A 820 -29.80 -17.76 9.99
C GLU A 820 -29.67 -19.14 10.65
N VAL A 821 -29.30 -19.20 11.94
CA VAL A 821 -29.05 -20.46 12.66
C VAL A 821 -30.28 -20.95 13.45
N TYR A 822 -31.19 -20.06 13.89
CA TYR A 822 -32.29 -20.39 14.81
C TYR A 822 -33.69 -19.90 14.38
N GLY A 823 -33.85 -19.11 13.31
CA GLY A 823 -35.15 -18.75 12.72
C GLY A 823 -35.53 -17.27 12.81
N GLU A 824 -36.51 -16.91 13.67
CA GLU A 824 -36.81 -15.50 13.96
C GLU A 824 -35.75 -14.88 14.90
N ASP A 825 -35.92 -13.63 15.33
CA ASP A 825 -34.99 -12.96 16.26
C ASP A 825 -34.99 -13.55 17.68
N ALA A 826 -35.86 -14.53 17.96
CA ALA A 826 -35.72 -15.53 19.01
C ALA A 826 -35.36 -15.00 20.42
N GLY A 827 -35.89 -13.81 20.76
CA GLY A 827 -35.68 -13.17 22.07
C GLY A 827 -34.30 -12.56 22.30
N LEU A 828 -33.46 -12.43 21.26
CA LEU A 828 -32.15 -11.77 21.36
C LEU A 828 -32.31 -10.30 21.78
N GLU A 829 -31.59 -9.85 22.82
CA GLU A 829 -31.60 -8.46 23.28
C GLU A 829 -30.28 -7.76 22.87
N LEU A 830 -30.36 -6.69 22.07
CA LEU A 830 -29.20 -6.01 21.49
C LEU A 830 -28.93 -4.66 22.17
N TYR A 831 -27.70 -4.42 22.62
CA TYR A 831 -27.31 -3.22 23.35
C TYR A 831 -26.13 -2.50 22.71
N GLY A 832 -26.21 -1.19 22.55
CA GLY A 832 -25.17 -0.38 21.91
C GLY A 832 -24.88 0.93 22.63
N ALA A 833 -23.63 1.36 22.60
CA ALA A 833 -23.24 2.72 22.96
C ALA A 833 -22.17 3.26 22.01
N ASP A 834 -22.24 4.56 21.73
CA ASP A 834 -21.20 5.33 21.07
C ASP A 834 -21.18 6.75 21.65
N ILE A 835 -20.03 7.41 21.67
CA ILE A 835 -19.91 8.78 22.17
C ILE A 835 -20.49 9.81 21.18
N TYR A 836 -20.64 9.44 19.91
CA TYR A 836 -21.07 10.32 18.84
C TYR A 836 -22.53 10.09 18.42
N ASP A 837 -23.35 11.14 18.50
CA ASP A 837 -24.78 11.14 18.14
C ASP A 837 -25.04 10.58 16.72
N LYS A 838 -24.33 11.06 15.68
CA LYS A 838 -24.41 10.51 14.31
C LYS A 838 -24.19 9.00 14.22
N ALA A 839 -23.36 8.42 15.09
CA ALA A 839 -23.11 6.97 15.12
C ALA A 839 -24.27 6.23 15.80
N VAL A 840 -24.81 6.78 16.90
CA VAL A 840 -26.03 6.29 17.55
C VAL A 840 -27.23 6.31 16.60
N GLU A 841 -27.42 7.39 15.85
CA GLU A 841 -28.44 7.49 14.79
C GLU A 841 -28.24 6.40 13.71
N ALA A 842 -27.02 6.26 13.18
CA ALA A 842 -26.70 5.26 12.16
C ALA A 842 -26.91 3.81 12.67
N SER A 843 -26.50 3.52 13.90
CA SER A 843 -26.67 2.22 14.56
C SER A 843 -28.16 1.87 14.75
N ARG A 844 -28.96 2.81 15.27
CA ARG A 844 -30.42 2.67 15.41
C ARG A 844 -31.09 2.42 14.05
N LEU A 845 -30.70 3.16 13.01
CA LEU A 845 -31.23 3.02 11.66
C LEU A 845 -30.85 1.68 11.03
N ASN A 846 -29.61 1.22 11.18
CA ASN A 846 -29.16 -0.07 10.64
C ASN A 846 -29.90 -1.24 11.32
N LEU A 847 -30.05 -1.20 12.65
CA LEU A 847 -30.80 -2.19 13.42
C LEU A 847 -32.28 -2.25 12.99
N LEU A 848 -32.94 -1.10 12.82
CA LEU A 848 -34.33 -1.03 12.32
C LEU A 848 -34.46 -1.60 10.90
N ALA A 849 -33.57 -1.23 9.98
CA ALA A 849 -33.58 -1.71 8.60
C ALA A 849 -33.35 -3.23 8.48
N ASN A 850 -32.62 -3.83 9.44
CA ASN A 850 -32.40 -5.28 9.55
C ASN A 850 -33.49 -6.00 10.37
N GLY A 851 -34.56 -5.29 10.76
CA GLY A 851 -35.67 -5.85 11.52
C GLY A 851 -35.26 -6.34 12.91
N ALA A 852 -34.50 -5.53 13.66
CA ALA A 852 -34.30 -5.71 15.08
C ALA A 852 -35.54 -5.23 15.84
N ARG A 853 -36.14 -6.08 16.69
CA ARG A 853 -37.30 -5.70 17.53
C ARG A 853 -36.87 -5.22 18.93
N ASN A 854 -35.95 -5.97 19.56
CA ASN A 854 -35.48 -5.74 20.92
C ASN A 854 -34.05 -5.16 20.91
N PHE A 855 -33.94 -3.82 20.85
CA PHE A 855 -32.63 -3.16 20.94
C PHE A 855 -32.68 -1.84 21.72
N THR A 856 -31.58 -1.52 22.39
CA THR A 856 -31.33 -0.24 23.08
C THR A 856 -29.95 0.28 22.65
N VAL A 857 -29.91 1.44 21.99
CA VAL A 857 -28.65 2.11 21.65
C VAL A 857 -28.69 3.54 22.19
N ILE A 858 -27.69 3.93 22.99
CA ILE A 858 -27.60 5.24 23.64
C ILE A 858 -26.35 6.02 23.22
N GLN A 859 -26.36 7.33 23.41
CA GLN A 859 -25.14 8.15 23.34
C GLN A 859 -24.49 8.17 24.72
N ALA A 860 -23.24 7.69 24.81
CA ALA A 860 -22.52 7.55 26.07
C ALA A 860 -21.00 7.53 25.86
N ASP A 861 -20.25 8.07 26.83
CA ASP A 861 -18.84 7.72 27.00
C ASP A 861 -18.77 6.46 27.85
N SER A 862 -18.65 5.32 27.19
CA SER A 862 -18.64 4.00 27.79
C SER A 862 -17.56 3.77 28.85
N LEU A 863 -16.53 4.63 28.91
CA LEU A 863 -15.46 4.56 29.93
C LEU A 863 -15.81 5.29 31.23
N GLN A 864 -16.86 6.12 31.25
CA GLN A 864 -17.33 6.83 32.43
C GLN A 864 -18.36 6.01 33.22
N GLU A 865 -18.57 6.36 34.50
CA GLU A 865 -19.66 5.83 35.31
C GLU A 865 -20.97 6.54 34.96
N GLN A 866 -21.93 5.78 34.46
CA GLN A 866 -23.23 6.21 33.93
C GLN A 866 -24.23 5.08 34.19
N GLU A 867 -25.50 5.40 34.40
CA GLU A 867 -26.59 4.43 34.63
C GLU A 867 -27.09 3.81 33.28
N ASP A 868 -28.22 3.11 33.29
CA ASP A 868 -28.87 2.43 32.14
C ASP A 868 -28.10 1.18 31.65
N ILE A 869 -27.52 1.18 30.44
CA ILE A 869 -27.00 -0.07 29.85
C ILE A 869 -25.75 -0.59 30.58
N PHE A 870 -25.11 0.24 31.41
CA PHE A 870 -23.89 -0.09 32.13
C PHE A 870 -24.14 -0.76 33.50
N ASP A 871 -25.36 -0.65 34.05
CA ASP A 871 -25.74 -1.37 35.27
C ASP A 871 -25.96 -2.87 35.01
N GLN A 872 -26.39 -3.18 33.79
CA GLN A 872 -26.78 -4.52 33.36
C GLN A 872 -25.58 -5.46 33.18
N LYS A 873 -25.86 -6.75 32.95
CA LYS A 873 -24.85 -7.77 32.64
C LYS A 873 -25.19 -8.48 31.34
N TYR A 874 -24.16 -8.69 30.52
CA TYR A 874 -24.26 -9.23 29.17
C TYR A 874 -23.74 -10.66 29.08
N ASP A 875 -24.30 -11.38 28.13
CA ASP A 875 -24.03 -12.80 27.88
C ASP A 875 -22.89 -12.97 26.87
N LEU A 876 -22.88 -12.04 25.91
CA LEU A 876 -21.87 -11.83 24.91
C LEU A 876 -21.57 -10.33 24.81
N ILE A 877 -20.29 -9.96 24.83
CA ILE A 877 -19.83 -8.63 24.40
C ILE A 877 -18.90 -8.82 23.19
N LEU A 878 -19.15 -8.09 22.11
CA LEU A 878 -18.30 -8.11 20.92
C LEU A 878 -18.19 -6.73 20.27
N GLY A 879 -17.03 -6.41 19.71
CA GLY A 879 -16.81 -5.13 19.04
C GLY A 879 -15.33 -4.77 18.87
N ASN A 880 -15.09 -3.58 18.31
CA ASN A 880 -13.77 -3.08 17.93
C ASN A 880 -13.43 -1.77 18.67
N PRO A 881 -12.96 -1.84 19.93
CA PRO A 881 -12.64 -0.65 20.73
C PRO A 881 -11.48 0.16 20.15
N PRO A 882 -11.44 1.49 20.37
CA PRO A 882 -10.41 2.36 19.82
C PRO A 882 -8.99 2.01 20.31
N PHE A 883 -8.05 1.93 19.38
CA PHE A 883 -6.67 1.52 19.66
C PHE A 883 -5.77 2.64 20.21
N GLY A 884 -6.15 3.91 19.99
CA GLY A 884 -5.36 5.07 20.38
C GLY A 884 -5.23 5.27 21.89
N GLY A 885 -4.15 5.91 22.34
CA GLY A 885 -3.98 6.38 23.72
C GLY A 885 -4.01 5.32 24.84
N GLY A 886 -3.99 4.02 24.49
CA GLY A 886 -4.20 2.93 25.46
C GLY A 886 -5.67 2.66 25.81
N GLN A 887 -6.62 3.32 25.15
CA GLN A 887 -8.07 3.20 25.43
C GLN A 887 -8.57 1.75 25.33
N CYS A 888 -8.11 0.98 24.34
CA CYS A 888 -8.41 -0.45 24.17
C CYS A 888 -8.31 -1.26 25.49
N LYS A 889 -7.30 -0.99 26.34
CA LYS A 889 -7.15 -1.65 27.66
C LYS A 889 -8.24 -1.25 28.65
N GLN A 890 -8.62 0.03 28.65
CA GLN A 890 -9.69 0.56 29.51
C GLN A 890 -11.05 -0.01 29.10
N PHE A 891 -11.31 -0.11 27.78
CA PHE A 891 -12.47 -0.81 27.24
C PHE A 891 -12.50 -2.28 27.68
N ILE A 892 -11.40 -3.04 27.55
CA ILE A 892 -11.35 -4.44 28.02
C ILE A 892 -11.71 -4.55 29.51
N TYR A 893 -11.12 -3.73 30.40
CA TYR A 893 -11.47 -3.75 31.83
C TYR A 893 -12.94 -3.40 32.08
N ARG A 894 -13.50 -2.40 31.38
CA ARG A 894 -14.92 -2.04 31.46
C ARG A 894 -15.82 -3.19 30.99
N TRP A 895 -15.49 -3.84 29.87
CA TRP A 895 -16.27 -4.94 29.30
C TRP A 895 -16.34 -6.14 30.26
N VAL A 896 -15.24 -6.48 30.94
CA VAL A 896 -15.26 -7.54 31.95
C VAL A 896 -16.20 -7.24 33.12
N ASN A 897 -16.35 -5.97 33.51
CA ASN A 897 -17.31 -5.56 34.55
C ASN A 897 -18.77 -5.64 34.06
N LEU A 898 -19.02 -5.43 32.77
CA LEU A 898 -20.35 -5.59 32.15
C LEU A 898 -20.68 -7.04 31.77
N LEU A 899 -19.71 -7.94 31.70
CA LEU A 899 -19.92 -9.33 31.29
C LEU A 899 -20.39 -10.21 32.46
N ARG A 900 -21.40 -11.07 32.25
CA ARG A 900 -21.82 -12.07 33.24
C ARG A 900 -20.75 -13.13 33.46
N ASP A 901 -20.73 -13.75 34.63
CA ASP A 901 -19.90 -14.93 34.87
C ASP A 901 -20.35 -16.09 33.97
N GLY A 902 -19.39 -16.79 33.36
CA GLY A 902 -19.64 -17.75 32.28
C GLY A 902 -19.88 -17.13 30.90
N GLY A 903 -20.06 -15.80 30.81
CA GLY A 903 -20.26 -15.04 29.58
C GLY A 903 -19.03 -15.00 28.66
N ARG A 904 -19.25 -14.55 27.42
CA ARG A 904 -18.29 -14.56 26.32
C ARG A 904 -17.89 -13.15 25.90
N MET A 905 -16.62 -12.95 25.56
CA MET A 905 -16.11 -11.71 24.99
C MET A 905 -15.31 -12.01 23.72
N VAL A 906 -15.67 -11.36 22.61
CA VAL A 906 -14.91 -11.43 21.35
C VAL A 906 -14.51 -10.02 20.94
N VAL A 907 -13.28 -9.65 21.26
CA VAL A 907 -12.78 -8.28 21.16
C VAL A 907 -11.61 -8.20 20.17
N ASN A 908 -11.63 -7.21 19.28
CA ASN A 908 -10.48 -6.89 18.45
C ASN A 908 -9.53 -5.97 19.21
N VAL A 909 -8.25 -6.31 19.26
CA VAL A 909 -7.22 -5.55 19.99
C VAL A 909 -6.05 -5.19 19.06
N SER A 910 -5.41 -4.06 19.30
CA SER A 910 -4.15 -3.75 18.62
C SER A 910 -3.07 -4.74 19.05
N GLU A 911 -2.12 -5.01 18.15
CA GLU A 911 -1.02 -5.94 18.43
C GLU A 911 -0.21 -5.58 19.68
N GLY A 912 -0.14 -4.29 20.04
CA GLY A 912 0.49 -3.85 21.28
C GLY A 912 -0.09 -4.47 22.56
N VAL A 913 -1.38 -4.81 22.61
CA VAL A 913 -1.98 -5.49 23.77
C VAL A 913 -1.35 -6.88 23.98
N LEU A 914 -0.93 -7.54 22.89
CA LEU A 914 -0.30 -8.86 22.92
C LEU A 914 1.23 -8.78 23.01
N ALA A 915 1.85 -7.91 22.22
CA ALA A 915 3.29 -7.85 22.02
C ALA A 915 4.03 -6.86 22.94
N ASN A 916 3.41 -5.74 23.39
CA ASN A 916 4.15 -4.73 24.14
C ASN A 916 4.68 -5.28 25.46
N THR A 917 5.94 -4.99 25.76
CA THR A 917 6.64 -5.34 27.01
C THR A 917 6.34 -4.39 28.18
N GLY A 918 5.62 -3.29 27.93
CA GLY A 918 5.23 -2.31 28.94
C GLY A 918 4.40 -2.91 30.08
N GLN A 919 4.62 -2.41 31.30
CA GLN A 919 4.05 -2.97 32.54
C GLN A 919 2.53 -3.15 32.46
N ALA A 920 1.77 -2.13 32.06
CA ALA A 920 0.31 -2.20 32.00
C ALA A 920 -0.23 -3.18 30.93
N ASP A 921 0.56 -3.51 29.90
CA ASP A 921 0.23 -4.53 28.90
C ASP A 921 0.54 -5.93 29.44
N ARG A 922 1.71 -6.11 30.09
CA ARG A 922 2.08 -7.33 30.81
C ARG A 922 1.06 -7.66 31.91
N GLU A 923 0.65 -6.69 32.73
CA GLU A 923 -0.33 -6.87 33.80
C GLU A 923 -1.70 -7.30 33.27
N LEU A 924 -2.20 -6.65 32.21
CA LEU A 924 -3.45 -7.04 31.56
C LEU A 924 -3.38 -8.47 31.02
N ARG A 925 -2.27 -8.88 30.37
CA ARG A 925 -2.11 -10.26 29.88
C ARG A 925 -2.11 -11.28 31.02
N HIS A 926 -1.35 -11.04 32.09
CA HIS A 926 -1.35 -11.92 33.28
C HIS A 926 -2.74 -11.99 33.92
N TRP A 927 -3.46 -10.87 33.99
CA TRP A 927 -4.81 -10.83 34.55
C TRP A 927 -5.84 -11.54 33.67
N LEU A 928 -5.77 -11.42 32.34
CA LEU A 928 -6.62 -12.17 31.41
C LEU A 928 -6.35 -13.69 31.55
N VAL A 929 -5.09 -14.11 31.47
CA VAL A 929 -4.69 -15.53 31.62
C VAL A 929 -5.09 -16.11 32.99
N LYS A 930 -5.19 -15.29 34.04
CA LYS A 930 -5.60 -15.72 35.39
C LYS A 930 -7.11 -15.79 35.61
N ASN A 931 -7.90 -14.96 34.92
CA ASN A 931 -9.33 -14.79 35.20
C ASN A 931 -10.26 -15.26 34.07
N PHE A 932 -9.73 -15.61 32.90
CA PHE A 932 -10.48 -16.06 31.73
C PHE A 932 -10.00 -17.42 31.22
N GLU A 933 -10.93 -18.19 30.67
CA GLU A 933 -10.62 -19.22 29.69
C GLU A 933 -10.41 -18.51 28.34
N ILE A 934 -9.17 -18.45 27.87
CA ILE A 934 -8.84 -17.96 26.53
C ILE A 934 -9.11 -19.09 25.55
N LYS A 935 -10.15 -18.95 24.72
CA LYS A 935 -10.52 -19.96 23.72
C LYS A 935 -9.65 -19.85 22.48
N ALA A 936 -9.56 -18.64 21.90
CA ALA A 936 -8.71 -18.40 20.75
C ALA A 936 -8.03 -17.03 20.78
N VAL A 937 -6.85 -16.98 20.16
CA VAL A 937 -6.15 -15.76 19.76
C VAL A 937 -5.95 -15.86 18.25
N VAL A 938 -6.57 -14.94 17.50
CA VAL A 938 -6.47 -14.91 16.04
C VAL A 938 -5.68 -13.69 15.61
N SER A 939 -4.43 -13.90 15.19
CA SER A 939 -3.59 -12.88 14.57
C SER A 939 -4.10 -12.60 13.17
N LEU A 940 -4.68 -11.42 12.95
CA LEU A 940 -5.12 -10.97 11.63
C LEU A 940 -3.91 -10.53 10.78
N PRO A 941 -4.02 -10.51 9.45
CA PRO A 941 -3.03 -9.85 8.60
C PRO A 941 -3.07 -8.33 8.83
N ARG A 942 -2.08 -7.60 8.33
CA ARG A 942 -2.24 -6.14 8.12
C ARG A 942 -3.34 -5.94 7.06
N PRO A 943 -4.34 -5.07 7.28
CA PRO A 943 -5.39 -4.84 6.29
C PRO A 943 -4.83 -4.24 5.02
N TYR A 944 -5.46 -4.60 3.90
CA TYR A 944 -5.10 -4.12 2.56
C TYR A 944 -5.31 -2.60 2.40
N ASP A 945 -6.23 -2.02 3.19
CA ASP A 945 -6.41 -0.59 3.34
C ASP A 945 -6.01 -0.13 4.76
N PRO A 946 -4.87 0.58 4.92
CA PRO A 946 -4.43 1.12 6.21
C PRO A 946 -5.30 2.26 6.74
N GLN A 947 -6.15 2.91 5.92
CA GLN A 947 -7.03 3.99 6.39
C GLN A 947 -8.00 3.49 7.46
N LEU A 948 -8.33 2.20 7.44
CA LEU A 948 -9.23 1.59 8.42
C LEU A 948 -8.51 1.12 9.69
N TYR A 949 -7.20 0.77 9.62
CA TYR A 949 -6.38 0.36 10.77
C TYR A 949 -4.91 0.72 10.58
N GLY A 950 -4.44 1.76 11.28
CA GLY A 950 -3.02 2.13 11.34
C GLY A 950 -2.10 1.17 12.12
N THR A 951 -2.61 0.03 12.61
CA THR A 951 -1.81 -1.01 13.29
C THR A 951 -2.40 -2.40 13.02
N LYS A 952 -1.54 -3.43 12.95
CA LYS A 952 -1.99 -4.84 12.98
C LYS A 952 -2.85 -5.10 14.24
N SER A 953 -3.85 -5.97 14.09
CA SER A 953 -4.82 -6.29 15.13
C SER A 953 -5.02 -7.80 15.29
N ASN A 954 -5.62 -8.19 16.41
CA ASN A 954 -5.81 -9.58 16.81
C ASN A 954 -7.19 -9.73 17.45
N VAL A 955 -7.92 -10.80 17.12
CA VAL A 955 -9.18 -11.13 17.81
C VAL A 955 -8.88 -12.02 19.01
N LEU A 956 -9.36 -11.62 20.18
CA LEU A 956 -9.37 -12.42 21.39
C LEU A 956 -10.77 -12.98 21.65
N PHE A 957 -10.90 -14.31 21.69
CA PHE A 957 -12.11 -14.98 22.18
C PHE A 957 -11.87 -15.50 23.59
N LEU A 958 -12.62 -14.94 24.54
CA LEU A 958 -12.46 -15.09 25.99
C LEU A 958 -13.78 -15.52 26.63
N ARG A 959 -13.72 -16.38 27.65
CA ARG A 959 -14.87 -16.74 28.51
C ARG A 959 -14.59 -16.40 29.96
N LYS A 960 -15.53 -15.71 30.63
CA LYS A 960 -15.40 -15.24 32.02
C LYS A 960 -15.57 -16.38 33.03
N VAL A 961 -14.58 -17.27 33.06
CA VAL A 961 -14.45 -18.37 34.02
C VAL A 961 -12.97 -18.51 34.39
N LYS A 962 -12.69 -18.96 35.63
CA LYS A 962 -11.32 -19.32 35.99
C LYS A 962 -10.84 -20.48 35.11
N PRO A 963 -9.63 -20.41 34.52
CA PRO A 963 -9.11 -21.48 33.67
C PRO A 963 -8.91 -22.76 34.49
N LYS A 964 -9.25 -23.90 33.87
CA LYS A 964 -8.96 -25.24 34.39
C LYS A 964 -7.60 -25.69 33.87
N GLN A 965 -6.91 -26.55 34.63
CA GLN A 965 -5.70 -27.21 34.14
C GLN A 965 -6.02 -28.06 32.90
N GLY A 966 -5.13 -28.06 31.91
CA GLY A 966 -5.26 -28.83 30.68
C GLY A 966 -6.14 -28.21 29.57
N ILE A 967 -6.68 -26.99 29.76
CA ILE A 967 -7.30 -26.23 28.66
C ILE A 967 -6.24 -25.92 27.60
N LYS A 968 -6.61 -26.08 26.32
CA LYS A 968 -5.81 -25.63 25.17
C LYS A 968 -6.37 -24.32 24.64
N THR A 969 -5.50 -23.34 24.41
CA THR A 969 -5.83 -22.11 23.68
C THR A 969 -5.54 -22.32 22.20
N LEU A 970 -6.48 -22.00 21.32
CA LEU A 970 -6.25 -22.06 19.88
C LEU A 970 -5.53 -20.80 19.39
N LEU A 971 -4.29 -20.94 18.91
CA LEU A 971 -3.55 -19.86 18.27
C LEU A 971 -3.72 -19.98 16.75
N ILE A 972 -4.34 -18.98 16.13
CA ILE A 972 -4.56 -18.93 14.68
C ILE A 972 -3.76 -17.76 14.11
N GLN A 973 -2.88 -18.02 13.15
CA GLN A 973 -2.27 -16.97 12.34
C GLN A 973 -2.96 -16.95 10.97
N ILE A 974 -3.49 -15.79 10.61
CA ILE A 974 -4.08 -15.52 9.30
C ILE A 974 -3.09 -14.63 8.54
N GLU A 975 -2.56 -15.14 7.43
CA GLU A 975 -1.55 -14.47 6.60
C GLU A 975 -2.18 -13.55 5.54
N ASN A 976 -3.41 -13.84 5.11
CA ASN A 976 -4.19 -13.00 4.20
C ASN A 976 -5.69 -13.11 4.48
N TYR A 977 -6.46 -12.07 4.13
CA TYR A 977 -7.89 -12.01 4.48
C TYR A 977 -8.73 -13.12 3.82
N ALA A 978 -8.31 -13.69 2.69
CA ALA A 978 -9.01 -14.82 2.06
C ALA A 978 -8.88 -16.16 2.84
N GLN A 979 -7.92 -16.26 3.78
CA GLN A 979 -7.87 -17.37 4.73
C GLN A 979 -8.95 -17.26 5.82
N ILE A 980 -9.58 -16.10 6.04
CA ILE A 980 -10.68 -15.95 7.01
C ILE A 980 -11.84 -16.88 6.67
N ASP A 981 -12.23 -16.98 5.39
CA ASP A 981 -13.25 -17.94 4.94
C ASP A 981 -12.88 -19.40 5.27
N SER A 982 -11.58 -19.73 5.27
CA SER A 982 -11.12 -21.07 5.64
C SER A 982 -11.18 -21.32 7.15
N VAL A 983 -10.91 -20.30 7.97
CA VAL A 983 -11.11 -20.34 9.44
C VAL A 983 -12.61 -20.44 9.77
N LEU A 984 -13.46 -19.69 9.07
CA LEU A 984 -14.92 -19.77 9.17
C LEU A 984 -15.43 -21.17 8.79
N ASP A 985 -14.91 -21.76 7.71
CA ASP A 985 -15.24 -23.14 7.30
C ASP A 985 -14.83 -24.19 8.34
N ILE A 986 -13.76 -23.95 9.10
CA ILE A 986 -13.34 -24.81 10.23
C ILE A 986 -14.32 -24.67 11.39
N CYS A 987 -14.62 -23.43 11.83
CA CYS A 987 -15.58 -23.16 12.91
C CYS A 987 -16.99 -23.72 12.61
N LYS A 988 -17.41 -23.74 11.34
CA LYS A 988 -18.70 -24.30 10.90
C LYS A 988 -18.74 -25.83 10.87
N LYS A 989 -17.59 -26.51 10.72
CA LYS A 989 -17.49 -27.98 10.65
C LYS A 989 -17.37 -28.65 12.03
N GLY A 990 -17.12 -27.88 13.09
CA GLY A 990 -17.28 -28.34 14.47
C GLY A 990 -18.76 -28.64 14.81
N GLY A 991 -18.98 -29.72 15.56
CA GLY A 991 -20.32 -30.17 15.97
C GLY A 991 -21.08 -29.18 16.88
N ASN A 992 -22.28 -29.57 17.32
CA ASN A 992 -23.10 -28.72 18.19
C ASN A 992 -22.57 -28.67 19.62
N GLY A 993 -21.79 -27.63 19.97
CA GLY A 993 -21.39 -27.36 21.35
C GLY A 993 -20.34 -26.25 21.50
N ASP A 994 -19.88 -26.06 22.73
CA ASP A 994 -18.74 -25.18 23.08
C ASP A 994 -17.37 -25.75 22.60
N GLU A 995 -17.38 -26.81 21.77
CA GLU A 995 -16.22 -27.52 21.19
C GLU A 995 -15.89 -27.06 19.75
N ARG A 996 -16.50 -25.97 19.26
CA ARG A 996 -16.27 -25.41 17.91
C ARG A 996 -14.96 -24.64 17.74
N VAL A 997 -14.22 -24.39 18.82
CA VAL A 997 -12.97 -23.61 18.89
C VAL A 997 -12.02 -24.24 19.89
#